data_AF-A0A523I7M1-F1
#
_entry.id   AF-A0A523I7M1-F1
#
_cell.length_a   1.000
_cell.length_b   1.000
_cell.length_c   1.000
_cell.angle_alpha   90.00
_cell.angle_beta   90.00
_cell.angle_gamma   90.00
#
_symmetry.space_group_name_H-M   'P 1'
#
loop_
_entity.id
_entity.type
_entity.pdbx_description
1 polymer ?
#
loop_
_entity_poly.entity_id
_entity_poly.type
_entity_poly.pdbx_seq_one_letter_code
_entity_poly.pdbx_strand_id
1 'polypeptide(L)'
;MNRLSKLMIARRDLLKGSGALLVTMNVPAAALLGSSKAEARAVTRKLNPAQLDTWLAIDGNGIVTGYWGKMDMGQGVDTAIAQLIAEELDVAVNKVNIVFGDTALCADQGGASGSSGVQRSGVAFQAAAAEARLVLLEKASAELEVQIADLYVTDGVIYAKSHRAKSVSYGKLIGNKLFDAPITWNGKYGNRLSLEGRATPKDPRDYKIVGTSVRRRDIAGKIFATTDFLHHVTVPGMLHGRMIRPSAAGARVRSVDRSSVKDIPGVQVVVENDFVGVVAPKEWDAIKAARALKVEWDESGAGFPTNSDDLFNWIRSTEPAMSTVEHDEGNVDEGIAGAARMITAEYEWPFQSHARMAPAAGVADVRDDHAVVWTDSQKPYDTARGAALLLESPLLQGRTRRRSRHVRGIWMPGPGSYGRSDAGDGAMDAVILSHAVGAPVRVQWTRSEGHAWDPKGPASVVTCRAGLDARGNVIAYHYHIKGFSRHDLNSREDDPSEVLAGHLLGHTSTPEWTMRSPNDSYIFQHKRYSWDALAPLRRQASPLRTSHFRDPYGAEVHYAAESFIDEMAFATGTDPLAFRLRHVTDPRDAAVLKAAARSAAWETRTAPRKKRGANGIYVGTGIAYARRNGAVNAVVAEVEVNANTGRVWVRRMWVGADYGLIVNPFTLDRTIEGNLLQATSRTLFEEVKFDHKMVQSDDWLSYPILEAADAPEEIRIVHINRPELGPRGAGEPTTRVAPPAIANAFFDATGVRMRRVPLTPERVKAALQAI
;
A
#
# COMPACT_ATOMS: atom_id res chain seq x y z
N MET A 1 -34.22 7.39 28.16
CA MET A 1 -33.82 8.62 28.89
C MET A 1 -32.39 8.94 28.48
N ASN A 2 -32.17 9.60 27.34
CA ASN A 2 -31.96 11.05 27.17
C ASN A 2 -30.88 11.67 28.08
N ARG A 3 -29.69 11.93 27.51
CA ARG A 3 -28.84 13.11 27.78
C ARG A 3 -27.72 13.21 26.71
N LEU A 4 -28.06 13.77 25.56
CA LEU A 4 -27.11 14.51 24.72
C LEU A 4 -27.60 15.95 24.71
N SER A 5 -26.90 16.80 25.46
CA SER A 5 -27.08 18.24 25.47
C SER A 5 -26.76 18.79 24.08
N LYS A 6 -27.80 19.22 23.37
CA LYS A 6 -27.67 20.13 22.23
C LYS A 6 -26.95 21.39 22.71
N LEU A 7 -25.74 21.67 22.21
CA LEU A 7 -25.26 23.05 22.16
C LEU A 7 -26.17 23.80 21.18
N MET A 8 -27.21 24.44 21.70
CA MET A 8 -27.92 25.49 20.99
C MET A 8 -27.02 26.72 20.98
N ILE A 9 -26.30 26.93 19.89
CA ILE A 9 -25.75 28.26 19.57
C ILE A 9 -26.95 29.16 19.31
N ALA A 10 -27.08 30.23 20.08
CA ALA A 10 -28.18 31.18 19.91
C ALA A 10 -28.11 31.83 18.52
N ARG A 11 -29.24 31.90 17.81
CA ARG A 11 -29.40 32.53 16.48
C ARG A 11 -28.80 33.94 16.35
N ARG A 12 -28.60 34.64 17.48
CA ARG A 12 -28.10 36.01 17.55
C ARG A 12 -26.56 36.10 17.56
N ASP A 13 -25.85 35.04 17.94
CA ASP A 13 -24.38 35.02 17.97
C ASP A 13 -23.77 34.63 16.61
N LEU A 14 -24.53 33.94 15.76
CA LEU A 14 -24.16 33.63 14.37
C LEU A 14 -24.12 34.89 13.46
N LEU A 15 -24.81 35.97 13.86
CA LEU A 15 -24.96 37.19 13.06
C LEU A 15 -23.89 38.27 13.35
N LYS A 16 -22.98 38.06 14.31
CA LYS A 16 -21.96 39.05 14.70
C LYS A 16 -20.54 38.75 14.22
N GLY A 17 -20.31 37.68 13.47
CA GLY A 17 -19.01 37.37 12.86
C GLY A 17 -18.96 37.71 11.38
N SER A 18 -18.65 38.95 11.02
CA SER A 18 -18.26 39.30 9.64
C SER A 18 -16.85 38.77 9.38
N GLY A 19 -16.75 37.52 8.90
CA GLY A 19 -15.49 36.90 8.49
C GLY A 19 -15.76 35.77 7.50
N ALA A 20 -15.06 35.76 6.38
CA ALA A 20 -15.18 34.74 5.34
C ALA A 20 -14.94 33.34 5.94
N LEU A 21 -15.84 32.39 5.66
CA LEU A 21 -15.63 30.99 5.97
C LEU A 21 -14.72 30.41 4.88
N LEU A 22 -13.47 30.13 5.22
CA LEU A 22 -12.66 29.19 4.44
C LEU A 22 -13.30 27.82 4.73
N VAL A 23 -14.16 27.35 3.82
CA VAL A 23 -14.89 26.09 4.00
C VAL A 23 -13.87 24.94 3.93
N THR A 24 -13.25 24.65 5.06
CA THR A 24 -12.59 23.38 5.34
C THR A 24 -13.72 22.39 5.64
N MET A 25 -14.24 21.72 4.61
CA MET A 25 -15.34 20.76 4.79
C MET A 25 -14.84 19.52 5.56
N ASN A 26 -14.93 19.57 6.89
CA ASN A 26 -14.93 18.38 7.78
C ASN A 26 -16.34 18.15 8.37
N VAL A 27 -17.38 18.45 7.59
CA VAL A 27 -18.77 18.23 7.98
C VAL A 27 -19.27 16.97 7.27
N PRO A 28 -19.83 15.97 7.99
CA PRO A 28 -20.47 14.82 7.35
C PRO A 28 -21.55 15.33 6.37
N ALA A 29 -21.56 14.77 5.15
CA ALA A 29 -22.35 15.24 4.01
C ALA A 29 -23.86 15.47 4.32
N ALA A 30 -24.39 14.82 5.36
CA ALA A 30 -25.78 14.99 5.81
C ALA A 30 -26.12 16.40 6.35
N ALA A 31 -25.16 17.20 6.83
CA ALA A 31 -25.46 18.51 7.43
C ALA A 31 -25.42 19.70 6.44
N LEU A 32 -25.06 19.48 5.17
CA LEU A 32 -24.93 20.54 4.16
C LEU A 32 -26.17 20.76 3.28
N LEU A 33 -27.24 19.99 3.47
CA LEU A 33 -28.44 20.06 2.63
C LEU A 33 -29.61 20.82 3.28
N GLY A 34 -29.34 21.70 4.26
CA GLY A 34 -30.40 22.46 4.92
C GLY A 34 -29.97 23.81 5.49
N SER A 35 -29.79 24.83 4.65
CA SER A 35 -30.08 26.22 5.05
C SER A 35 -30.17 27.15 3.84
N SER A 36 -31.21 27.99 3.85
CA SER A 36 -31.52 28.99 2.84
C SER A 36 -30.92 30.36 3.20
N LYS A 37 -30.44 31.06 2.16
CA LYS A 37 -30.20 32.51 2.02
C LYS A 37 -29.48 33.24 3.17
N ALA A 38 -28.14 33.16 3.13
CA ALA A 38 -27.25 34.31 3.27
C ALA A 38 -25.98 34.01 2.45
N GLU A 39 -25.68 34.83 1.44
CA GLU A 39 -24.52 34.64 0.55
C GLU A 39 -23.21 34.88 1.33
N ALA A 40 -22.70 33.85 1.99
CA ALA A 40 -21.29 33.76 2.32
C ALA A 40 -20.52 33.59 1.01
N ARG A 41 -19.72 34.59 0.64
CA ARG A 41 -18.81 34.49 -0.52
C ARG A 41 -17.71 33.50 -0.14
N ALA A 42 -17.92 32.22 -0.44
CA ALA A 42 -16.89 31.20 -0.29
C ALA A 42 -15.69 31.61 -1.16
N VAL A 43 -14.51 31.68 -0.55
CA VAL A 43 -13.27 31.88 -1.30
C VAL A 43 -12.99 30.58 -2.06
N THR A 44 -13.33 30.54 -3.35
CA THR A 44 -13.11 29.36 -4.19
C THR A 44 -11.63 29.27 -4.56
N ARG A 45 -10.90 28.38 -3.88
CA ARG A 45 -9.51 28.10 -4.20
C ARG A 45 -9.41 27.34 -5.52
N LYS A 46 -8.66 27.88 -6.48
CA LYS A 46 -8.28 27.15 -7.70
C LYS A 46 -7.09 26.25 -7.40
N LEU A 47 -7.16 24.99 -7.82
CA LEU A 47 -6.06 24.05 -7.69
C LEU A 47 -4.99 24.38 -8.71
N ASN A 48 -3.92 25.04 -8.27
CA ASN A 48 -2.75 25.36 -9.05
C ASN A 48 -1.50 25.04 -8.22
N PRO A 49 -0.73 23.97 -8.54
CA PRO A 49 0.46 23.61 -7.78
C PRO A 49 1.47 24.74 -7.58
N ALA A 50 1.47 25.75 -8.45
CA ALA A 50 2.32 26.94 -8.35
C ALA A 50 1.80 28.01 -7.35
N GLN A 51 0.75 27.72 -6.59
CA GLN A 51 0.17 28.63 -5.59
C GLN A 51 0.18 27.95 -4.22
N LEU A 52 0.66 28.67 -3.20
CA LEU A 52 0.79 28.15 -1.84
C LEU A 52 -0.56 27.68 -1.26
N ASP A 53 -1.64 28.38 -1.61
CA ASP A 53 -3.00 28.05 -1.18
C ASP A 53 -3.43 26.64 -1.59
N THR A 54 -2.88 26.09 -2.67
CA THR A 54 -3.12 24.69 -3.11
C THR A 54 -2.64 23.67 -2.08
N TRP A 55 -1.69 24.04 -1.23
CA TRP A 55 -1.02 23.15 -0.28
C TRP A 55 -1.50 23.36 1.14
N LEU A 56 -1.65 24.61 1.57
CA LEU A 56 -1.90 24.99 2.95
C LEU A 56 -2.91 26.14 3.04
N ALA A 57 -3.72 26.14 4.09
CA ALA A 57 -4.53 27.29 4.51
C ALA A 57 -4.39 27.50 6.02
N ILE A 58 -4.57 28.74 6.48
CA ILE A 58 -4.66 29.08 7.90
C ILE A 58 -5.91 29.92 8.13
N ASP A 59 -6.76 29.52 9.07
CA ASP A 59 -7.96 30.28 9.40
C ASP A 59 -7.68 31.44 10.39
N GLY A 60 -8.69 32.27 10.65
CA GLY A 60 -8.61 33.41 11.57
C GLY A 60 -8.30 33.02 13.03
N ASN A 61 -8.47 31.75 13.40
CA ASN A 61 -8.11 31.22 14.71
C ASN A 61 -6.69 30.63 14.74
N GLY A 62 -5.98 30.63 13.61
CA GLY A 62 -4.65 30.05 13.48
C GLY A 62 -4.65 28.52 13.32
N ILE A 63 -5.78 27.91 12.95
CA ILE A 63 -5.84 26.49 12.59
C ILE A 63 -5.31 26.33 11.17
N VAL A 64 -4.33 25.45 11.02
CA VAL A 64 -3.69 25.13 9.75
C VAL A 64 -4.42 23.95 9.11
N THR A 65 -4.66 24.00 7.80
CA THR A 65 -5.15 22.87 7.01
C THR A 65 -4.18 22.55 5.89
N GLY A 66 -3.68 21.32 5.84
CA GLY A 66 -2.89 20.79 4.72
C GLY A 66 -3.74 19.97 3.76
N TYR A 67 -3.63 20.26 2.47
CA TYR A 67 -4.39 19.61 1.40
C TYR A 67 -3.55 18.53 0.72
N TRP A 68 -3.63 17.31 1.24
CA TRP A 68 -2.83 16.19 0.78
C TRP A 68 -3.59 15.37 -0.26
N GLY A 69 -3.16 15.43 -1.51
CA GLY A 69 -3.78 14.68 -2.63
C GLY A 69 -3.57 13.18 -2.59
N LYS A 70 -2.93 12.66 -1.55
CA LYS A 70 -2.81 11.23 -1.27
C LYS A 70 -3.70 10.82 -0.11
N MET A 71 -3.47 9.62 0.41
CA MET A 71 -4.28 8.93 1.40
C MET A 71 -3.43 8.20 2.43
N ASP A 72 -4.04 7.90 3.57
CA ASP A 72 -3.48 7.08 4.62
C ASP A 72 -4.06 5.66 4.56
N MET A 73 -3.20 4.65 4.37
CA MET A 73 -3.63 3.25 4.26
C MET A 73 -3.58 2.51 5.61
N GLY A 74 -3.67 3.26 6.71
CA GLY A 74 -3.73 2.75 8.08
C GLY A 74 -2.42 2.89 8.85
N GLN A 75 -1.38 3.48 8.27
CA GLN A 75 -0.09 3.69 8.93
C GLN A 75 -0.10 4.88 9.88
N GLY A 76 -0.98 5.88 9.72
CA GLY A 76 -0.92 7.12 10.50
C GLY A 76 0.02 8.16 9.88
N VAL A 77 0.06 8.18 8.54
CA VAL A 77 0.82 9.18 7.77
C VAL A 77 0.24 10.57 7.96
N ASP A 78 -1.06 10.68 8.29
CA ASP A 78 -1.68 11.95 8.67
C ASP A 78 -0.89 12.71 9.73
N THR A 79 -0.44 11.98 10.75
CA THR A 79 0.22 12.51 11.94
C THR A 79 1.63 12.92 11.59
N ALA A 80 2.32 12.15 10.74
CA ALA A 80 3.64 12.49 10.23
C ALA A 80 3.62 13.75 9.34
N ILE A 81 2.66 13.88 8.42
CA ILE A 81 2.51 15.09 7.59
C ILE A 81 2.15 16.30 8.46
N ALA A 82 1.25 16.14 9.44
CA ALA A 82 0.91 17.20 10.37
C ALA A 82 2.12 17.63 11.23
N GLN A 83 2.97 16.70 11.68
CA GLN A 83 4.21 17.02 12.39
C GLN A 83 5.18 17.83 11.54
N LEU A 84 5.36 17.47 10.26
CA LEU A 84 6.24 18.21 9.35
C LEU A 84 5.76 19.65 9.13
N ILE A 85 4.44 19.82 8.91
CA ILE A 85 3.83 21.16 8.76
C ILE A 85 3.95 21.95 10.07
N ALA A 86 3.66 21.31 11.21
CA ALA A 86 3.69 21.94 12.53
C ALA A 86 5.11 22.40 12.92
N GLU A 87 6.11 21.56 12.65
CA GLU A 87 7.53 21.86 12.85
C GLU A 87 7.93 23.11 12.07
N GLU A 88 7.62 23.16 10.77
CA GLU A 88 7.97 24.30 9.96
C GLU A 88 7.18 25.56 10.37
N LEU A 89 5.92 25.45 10.78
CA LEU A 89 5.11 26.63 11.14
C LEU A 89 5.27 27.09 12.60
N ASP A 90 6.00 26.36 13.45
CA ASP A 90 6.07 26.61 14.91
C ASP A 90 4.68 26.66 15.57
N VAL A 91 3.81 25.72 15.22
CA VAL A 91 2.47 25.55 15.82
C VAL A 91 2.34 24.21 16.52
N ALA A 92 1.42 24.10 17.47
CA ALA A 92 1.08 22.79 18.04
C ALA A 92 0.50 21.83 16.97
N VAL A 93 0.89 20.56 16.99
CA VAL A 93 0.44 19.55 16.00
C VAL A 93 -1.08 19.39 15.94
N ASN A 94 -1.76 19.57 17.08
CA ASN A 94 -3.23 19.50 17.15
C ASN A 94 -3.93 20.69 16.47
N LYS A 95 -3.21 21.76 16.09
CA LYS A 95 -3.73 22.86 15.27
C LYS A 95 -3.61 22.60 13.77
N VAL A 96 -3.08 21.45 13.33
CA VAL A 96 -2.87 21.13 11.90
C VAL A 96 -3.82 20.04 11.44
N ASN A 97 -4.85 20.37 10.66
CA ASN A 97 -5.74 19.38 10.02
C ASN A 97 -5.20 18.94 8.66
N ILE A 98 -5.51 17.71 8.25
CA ILE A 98 -5.14 17.19 6.93
C ILE A 98 -6.40 16.78 6.18
N VAL A 99 -6.56 17.28 4.95
CA VAL A 99 -7.58 16.84 3.99
C VAL A 99 -6.93 15.84 3.03
N PHE A 100 -7.56 14.70 2.81
CA PHE A 100 -7.04 13.59 2.00
C PHE A 100 -7.76 13.46 0.67
N GLY A 101 -7.03 13.14 -0.39
CA GLY A 101 -7.51 12.35 -1.53
C GLY A 101 -8.83 12.78 -2.17
N ASP A 102 -9.16 14.06 -2.14
CA ASP A 102 -10.35 14.63 -2.78
C ASP A 102 -9.93 15.39 -4.03
N THR A 103 -10.35 14.92 -5.19
CA THR A 103 -9.87 15.47 -6.47
C THR A 103 -10.35 16.89 -6.74
N ALA A 104 -11.34 17.39 -5.99
CA ALA A 104 -11.80 18.77 -6.03
C ALA A 104 -11.07 19.68 -5.02
N LEU A 105 -10.42 19.12 -4.00
CA LEU A 105 -9.79 19.87 -2.91
C LEU A 105 -8.28 19.69 -2.81
N CYS A 106 -7.66 18.78 -3.54
CA CYS A 106 -6.22 18.59 -3.48
C CYS A 106 -5.59 18.77 -4.86
N ALA A 107 -4.27 18.95 -4.94
CA ALA A 107 -3.56 18.74 -6.20
C ALA A 107 -3.31 17.25 -6.42
N ASP A 108 -3.18 16.83 -7.68
CA ASP A 108 -2.77 15.46 -8.00
C ASP A 108 -1.30 15.24 -7.61
N GLN A 109 -1.12 14.64 -6.43
CA GLN A 109 0.17 14.23 -5.88
C GLN A 109 0.49 12.75 -6.16
N GLY A 110 -0.36 12.05 -6.93
CA GLY A 110 -0.25 10.63 -7.24
C GLY A 110 -0.63 9.71 -6.09
N GLY A 111 -0.56 8.40 -6.32
CA GLY A 111 -0.99 7.41 -5.33
C GLY A 111 -0.04 7.18 -4.14
N ALA A 112 -0.51 6.45 -3.12
CA ALA A 112 0.32 6.02 -1.98
C ALA A 112 1.24 4.80 -2.27
N SER A 113 1.46 4.45 -3.54
CA SER A 113 2.29 3.30 -3.91
C SER A 113 3.79 3.54 -3.69
N GLY A 114 4.52 2.46 -3.44
CA GLY A 114 5.97 2.48 -3.29
C GLY A 114 6.46 3.27 -2.07
N SER A 115 5.70 3.28 -0.97
CA SER A 115 6.08 3.98 0.26
C SER A 115 6.39 5.48 0.08
N SER A 116 5.74 6.13 -0.90
CA SER A 116 6.08 7.49 -1.34
C SER A 116 5.42 8.61 -0.53
N GLY A 117 4.51 8.31 0.40
CA GLY A 117 3.74 9.29 1.18
C GLY A 117 4.62 10.31 1.89
N VAL A 118 5.29 9.91 2.98
CA VAL A 118 6.22 10.80 3.71
C VAL A 118 7.46 11.13 2.87
N GLN A 119 8.04 10.15 2.18
CA GLN A 119 9.28 10.32 1.41
C GLN A 119 9.20 11.43 0.36
N ARG A 120 8.04 11.62 -0.28
CA ARG A 120 7.86 12.60 -1.35
C ARG A 120 6.94 13.74 -0.96
N SER A 121 5.71 13.44 -0.55
CA SER A 121 4.77 14.49 -0.15
C SER A 121 5.23 15.18 1.14
N GLY A 122 5.85 14.46 2.09
CA GLY A 122 6.38 15.08 3.30
C GLY A 122 7.38 16.20 3.00
N VAL A 123 8.32 15.94 2.08
CA VAL A 123 9.30 16.95 1.63
C VAL A 123 8.61 18.13 0.95
N ALA A 124 7.60 17.89 0.11
CA ALA A 124 6.82 18.97 -0.51
C ALA A 124 6.07 19.81 0.55
N PHE A 125 5.49 19.19 1.57
CA PHE A 125 4.84 19.91 2.66
C PHE A 125 5.81 20.68 3.54
N GLN A 126 7.04 20.20 3.75
CA GLN A 126 8.08 20.98 4.42
C GLN A 126 8.39 22.26 3.63
N ALA A 127 8.59 22.14 2.31
CA ALA A 127 8.83 23.31 1.46
C ALA A 127 7.65 24.30 1.47
N ALA A 128 6.41 23.81 1.33
CA ALA A 128 5.22 24.66 1.40
C ALA A 128 5.07 25.34 2.77
N ALA A 129 5.30 24.61 3.87
CA ALA A 129 5.18 25.15 5.22
C ALA A 129 6.29 26.15 5.54
N ALA A 130 7.52 25.93 5.05
CA ALA A 130 8.61 26.89 5.15
C ALA A 130 8.30 28.19 4.37
N GLU A 131 7.76 28.08 3.16
CA GLU A 131 7.34 29.26 2.37
C GLU A 131 6.19 30.01 3.06
N ALA A 132 5.20 29.28 3.59
CA ALA A 132 4.12 29.86 4.39
C ALA A 132 4.65 30.64 5.61
N ARG A 133 5.63 30.07 6.34
CA ARG A 133 6.30 30.77 7.46
C ARG A 133 6.97 32.06 6.99
N LEU A 134 7.68 32.05 5.86
CA LEU A 134 8.31 33.24 5.29
C LEU A 134 7.29 34.33 4.95
N VAL A 135 6.21 33.96 4.26
CA VAL A 135 5.12 34.90 3.92
C VAL A 135 4.48 35.50 5.18
N LEU A 136 4.31 34.71 6.23
CA LEU A 136 3.79 35.19 7.52
C LEU A 136 4.78 36.14 8.22
N LEU A 137 6.08 35.85 8.17
CA LEU A 137 7.12 36.73 8.70
C LEU A 137 7.20 38.06 7.92
N GLU A 138 7.06 38.03 6.59
CA GLU A 138 6.99 39.24 5.74
C GLU A 138 5.78 40.12 6.13
N LYS A 139 4.60 39.51 6.28
CA LYS A 139 3.39 40.21 6.74
C LYS A 139 3.54 40.77 8.16
N ALA A 140 4.14 40.00 9.08
CA ALA A 140 4.40 40.46 10.45
C ALA A 140 5.44 41.57 10.51
N SER A 141 6.46 41.51 9.65
CA SER A 141 7.49 42.53 9.54
C SER A 141 6.88 43.88 9.15
N ALA A 142 5.96 43.87 8.18
CA ALA A 142 5.19 45.05 7.80
C ALA A 142 4.24 45.54 8.92
N GLU A 143 3.49 44.63 9.58
CA GLU A 143 2.53 44.99 10.64
C GLU A 143 3.21 45.52 11.92
N LEU A 144 4.35 44.94 12.31
CA LEU A 144 5.04 45.27 13.56
C LEU A 144 6.15 46.32 13.39
N GLU A 145 6.49 46.66 12.14
CA GLU A 145 7.61 47.52 11.76
C GLU A 145 8.96 47.02 12.32
N VAL A 146 9.23 45.71 12.17
CA VAL A 146 10.44 45.03 12.67
C VAL A 146 11.05 44.18 11.57
N GLN A 147 12.37 44.18 11.43
CA GLN A 147 13.07 43.35 10.44
C GLN A 147 12.83 41.86 10.67
N ILE A 148 12.70 41.07 9.61
CA ILE A 148 12.43 39.61 9.70
C ILE A 148 13.49 38.91 10.58
N ALA A 149 14.76 39.30 10.48
CA ALA A 149 15.84 38.72 11.28
C ALA A 149 15.67 38.93 12.80
N ASP A 150 14.88 39.93 13.19
CA ASP A 150 14.56 40.27 14.58
C ASP A 150 13.19 39.74 15.04
N LEU A 151 12.55 38.89 14.22
CA LEU A 151 11.34 38.18 14.56
C LEU A 151 11.63 36.72 14.94
N TYR A 152 10.76 36.13 15.75
CA TYR A 152 10.74 34.70 16.00
C TYR A 152 9.31 34.22 16.22
N VAL A 153 9.06 32.94 15.96
CA VAL A 153 7.72 32.34 16.09
C VAL A 153 7.69 31.39 17.27
N THR A 154 6.60 31.43 18.04
CA THR A 154 6.25 30.36 18.98
C THR A 154 4.73 30.22 19.08
N ASP A 155 4.24 28.98 18.95
CA ASP A 155 2.83 28.59 18.95
C ASP A 155 1.94 29.41 17.98
N GLY A 156 2.45 29.66 16.76
CA GLY A 156 1.74 30.42 15.72
C GLY A 156 1.59 31.92 16.02
N VAL A 157 2.38 32.44 16.97
CA VAL A 157 2.48 33.87 17.27
C VAL A 157 3.90 34.34 16.97
N ILE A 158 4.00 35.41 16.18
CA ILE A 158 5.26 36.05 15.81
C ILE A 158 5.54 37.17 16.81
N TYR A 159 6.74 37.18 17.39
CA TYR A 159 7.19 38.15 18.38
C TYR A 159 8.44 38.89 17.88
N ALA A 160 8.57 40.16 18.25
CA ALA A 160 9.82 40.89 18.13
C ALA A 160 10.81 40.48 19.25
N LYS A 161 12.06 40.16 18.89
CA LYS A 161 13.12 39.79 19.85
C LYS A 161 13.40 40.90 20.87
N SER A 162 13.40 42.15 20.41
CA SER A 162 13.72 43.31 21.25
C SER A 162 12.59 43.71 22.20
N HIS A 163 11.33 43.39 21.86
CA HIS A 163 10.15 43.80 22.62
C HIS A 163 9.06 42.73 22.56
N ARG A 164 9.02 41.79 23.52
CA ARG A 164 8.04 40.68 23.52
C ARG A 164 6.58 41.12 23.53
N ALA A 165 6.27 42.35 23.93
CA ALA A 165 4.90 42.89 23.84
C ALA A 165 4.46 43.19 22.40
N LYS A 166 5.41 43.40 21.46
CA LYS A 166 5.11 43.51 20.03
C LYS A 166 4.96 42.11 19.43
N SER A 167 3.73 41.72 19.15
CA SER A 167 3.42 40.40 18.59
C SER A 167 2.18 40.41 17.70
N VAL A 168 2.09 39.43 16.80
CA VAL A 168 0.92 39.21 15.95
C VAL A 168 0.75 37.71 15.67
N SER A 169 -0.48 37.21 15.72
CA SER A 169 -0.77 35.80 15.43
C SER A 169 -0.94 35.54 13.94
N TYR A 170 -0.67 34.31 13.50
CA TYR A 170 -0.96 33.88 12.12
C TYR A 170 -2.42 34.11 11.73
N GLY A 171 -3.36 33.80 12.63
CA GLY A 171 -4.78 34.00 12.39
C GLY A 171 -5.15 35.47 12.13
N LYS A 172 -4.54 36.40 12.86
CA LYS A 172 -4.72 37.84 12.61
C LYS A 172 -4.12 38.29 11.27
N LEU A 173 -2.94 37.79 10.90
CA LEU A 173 -2.28 38.15 9.64
C LEU A 173 -3.03 37.66 8.41
N ILE A 174 -3.59 36.45 8.46
CA ILE A 174 -4.32 35.87 7.33
C ILE A 174 -5.77 36.35 7.30
N GLY A 175 -6.44 36.42 8.45
CA GLY A 175 -7.79 36.97 8.55
C GLY A 175 -8.83 36.25 7.70
N ASN A 176 -8.75 34.92 7.60
CA ASN A 176 -9.57 34.06 6.73
C ASN A 176 -9.44 34.35 5.21
N LYS A 177 -8.29 34.86 4.77
CA LYS A 177 -7.97 35.06 3.35
C LYS A 177 -7.01 33.99 2.84
N LEU A 178 -6.78 33.99 1.53
CA LEU A 178 -5.70 33.22 0.92
C LEU A 178 -4.34 33.85 1.25
N PHE A 179 -3.29 33.04 1.17
CA PHE A 179 -1.92 33.55 1.15
C PHE A 179 -1.69 34.43 -0.07
N ASP A 180 -2.28 34.05 -1.22
CA ASP A 180 -2.08 34.68 -2.54
C ASP A 180 -0.58 34.78 -2.89
N ALA A 181 0.16 33.71 -2.55
CA ALA A 181 1.60 33.64 -2.71
C ALA A 181 2.01 32.52 -3.69
N PRO A 182 2.93 32.79 -4.64
CA PRO A 182 3.45 31.77 -5.54
C PRO A 182 4.41 30.82 -4.82
N ILE A 183 4.54 29.60 -5.33
CA ILE A 183 5.60 28.67 -4.97
C ILE A 183 6.08 27.95 -6.24
N THR A 184 7.39 27.73 -6.36
CA THR A 184 7.94 27.02 -7.53
C THR A 184 7.64 25.53 -7.41
N TRP A 185 7.33 24.90 -8.53
CA TRP A 185 7.13 23.47 -8.64
C TRP A 185 7.74 22.97 -9.95
N ASN A 186 7.96 21.66 -10.04
CA ASN A 186 8.68 21.05 -11.16
C ASN A 186 7.84 20.80 -12.44
N GLY A 187 6.61 21.31 -12.51
CA GLY A 187 5.71 21.13 -13.66
C GLY A 187 5.16 19.70 -13.85
N LYS A 188 5.32 18.81 -12.87
CA LYS A 188 4.90 17.40 -12.98
C LYS A 188 3.89 17.03 -11.90
N TYR A 189 2.72 16.57 -12.31
CA TYR A 189 1.74 15.94 -11.41
C TYR A 189 2.17 14.53 -11.00
N GLY A 190 1.46 13.97 -10.02
CA GLY A 190 1.66 12.61 -9.58
C GLY A 190 2.81 12.44 -8.57
N ASN A 191 3.32 11.22 -8.42
CA ASN A 191 4.35 10.88 -7.45
C ASN A 191 5.69 11.62 -7.62
N ARG A 192 5.91 12.29 -8.75
CA ARG A 192 7.12 13.07 -9.01
C ARG A 192 6.94 14.55 -8.67
N LEU A 193 5.76 14.99 -8.24
CA LEU A 193 5.52 16.37 -7.85
C LEU A 193 6.48 16.75 -6.71
N SER A 194 7.18 17.87 -6.90
CA SER A 194 8.03 18.49 -5.88
C SER A 194 7.88 20.01 -5.91
N LEU A 195 8.14 20.63 -4.76
CA LEU A 195 8.07 22.07 -4.54
C LEU A 195 9.44 22.60 -4.15
N GLU A 196 9.71 23.83 -4.55
CA GLU A 196 10.88 24.60 -4.16
C GLU A 196 10.42 26.01 -3.79
N GLY A 197 10.55 26.36 -2.52
CA GLY A 197 10.23 27.70 -2.01
C GLY A 197 11.46 28.61 -2.00
N ARG A 198 11.25 29.90 -1.72
CA ARG A 198 12.33 30.84 -1.37
C ARG A 198 12.86 30.53 0.02
N ALA A 199 12.00 30.04 0.90
CA ALA A 199 12.35 29.66 2.25
C ALA A 199 13.09 28.32 2.30
N THR A 200 14.20 28.27 3.04
CA THR A 200 14.86 27.01 3.41
C THR A 200 14.07 26.34 4.55
N PRO A 201 13.72 25.04 4.43
CA PRO A 201 13.19 24.27 5.56
C PRO A 201 14.14 24.29 6.75
N LYS A 202 13.60 24.09 7.96
CA LYS A 202 14.41 24.10 9.19
C LYS A 202 15.47 22.99 9.16
N ASP A 203 16.63 23.29 9.75
CA ASP A 203 17.66 22.28 9.98
C ASP A 203 17.13 21.22 10.95
N PRO A 204 17.29 19.92 10.67
CA PRO A 204 16.84 18.86 11.57
C PRO A 204 17.38 18.94 13.00
N ARG A 205 18.50 19.61 13.23
CA ARG A 205 19.06 19.86 14.57
C ARG A 205 18.20 20.80 15.41
N ASP A 206 17.38 21.62 14.75
CA ASP A 206 16.49 22.60 15.39
C ASP A 206 15.07 22.04 15.61
N TYR A 207 14.80 20.80 15.20
CA TYR A 207 13.48 20.19 15.32
C TYR A 207 13.04 19.99 16.78
N LYS A 208 11.78 20.31 17.06
CA LYS A 208 11.14 20.16 18.39
C LYS A 208 9.99 19.17 18.39
N ILE A 209 9.39 18.93 17.24
CA ILE A 209 8.17 18.15 17.00
C ILE A 209 8.49 16.90 16.16
N VAL A 210 9.25 17.05 15.07
CA VAL A 210 9.71 15.94 14.23
C VAL A 210 10.70 15.09 15.03
N GLY A 211 10.56 13.77 14.95
CA GLY A 211 11.32 12.81 15.75
C GLY A 211 10.66 12.43 17.08
N THR A 212 9.55 13.08 17.47
CA THR A 212 8.79 12.72 18.67
C THR A 212 7.63 11.76 18.37
N SER A 213 7.25 10.95 19.37
CA SER A 213 6.15 9.97 19.29
C SER A 213 4.77 10.59 19.49
N VAL A 214 4.38 11.54 18.63
CA VAL A 214 3.02 12.10 18.66
C VAL A 214 2.01 10.98 18.41
N ARG A 215 0.96 10.90 19.24
CA ARG A 215 -0.08 9.88 19.09
C ARG A 215 -0.91 10.13 17.83
N ARG A 216 -1.28 9.02 17.19
CA ARG A 216 -2.18 9.01 16.04
C ARG A 216 -3.56 9.56 16.40
N ARG A 217 -4.12 10.38 15.52
CA ARG A 217 -5.41 11.06 15.73
C ARG A 217 -6.60 10.26 15.24
N ASP A 218 -6.38 9.35 14.31
CA ASP A 218 -7.41 8.51 13.68
C ASP A 218 -7.88 7.34 14.58
N ILE A 219 -7.17 7.04 15.66
CA ILE A 219 -7.43 5.86 16.50
C ILE A 219 -8.73 5.98 17.29
N ALA A 220 -9.01 7.14 17.91
CA ALA A 220 -10.19 7.30 18.76
C ALA A 220 -11.48 7.05 17.97
N GLY A 221 -11.60 7.62 16.77
CA GLY A 221 -12.78 7.43 15.93
C GLY A 221 -12.97 5.98 15.46
N LYS A 222 -11.88 5.23 15.29
CA LYS A 222 -11.93 3.78 15.00
C LYS A 222 -12.42 2.97 16.20
N ILE A 223 -11.93 3.26 17.41
CA ILE A 223 -12.32 2.55 18.63
C ILE A 223 -13.79 2.82 18.99
N PHE A 224 -14.23 4.08 18.90
CA PHE A 224 -15.59 4.47 19.24
C PHE A 224 -16.58 4.34 18.08
N ALA A 225 -16.17 3.76 16.96
CA ALA A 225 -16.99 3.59 15.75
C ALA A 225 -17.65 4.90 15.26
N THR A 226 -16.94 6.03 15.37
CA THR A 226 -17.38 7.34 14.88
C THR A 226 -16.68 7.74 13.58
N THR A 227 -15.76 6.93 13.08
CA THR A 227 -15.13 7.10 11.76
C THR A 227 -15.90 6.28 10.73
N ASP A 228 -16.43 6.97 9.72
CA ASP A 228 -17.01 6.30 8.55
C ASP A 228 -15.89 5.67 7.70
N PHE A 229 -15.99 4.36 7.51
CA PHE A 229 -15.27 3.66 6.45
C PHE A 229 -16.11 3.71 5.17
N LEU A 230 -15.52 3.42 4.03
CA LEU A 230 -16.24 3.38 2.74
C LEU A 230 -17.55 2.57 2.82
N HIS A 231 -17.52 1.43 3.52
CA HIS A 231 -18.68 0.56 3.72
C HIS A 231 -19.83 1.20 4.50
N HIS A 232 -19.56 2.24 5.30
CA HIS A 232 -20.55 2.97 6.11
C HIS A 232 -21.12 4.20 5.40
N VAL A 233 -20.51 4.63 4.29
CA VAL A 233 -20.97 5.82 3.54
C VAL A 233 -22.44 5.68 3.17
N THR A 234 -23.21 6.72 3.48
CA THR A 234 -24.63 6.82 3.17
C THR A 234 -24.89 8.13 2.42
N VAL A 235 -25.56 8.04 1.28
CA VAL A 235 -25.97 9.18 0.44
C VAL A 235 -27.51 9.20 0.35
N PRO A 236 -28.17 10.38 0.33
CA PRO A 236 -29.62 10.45 0.16
C PRO A 236 -30.10 9.73 -1.10
N GLY A 237 -31.10 8.85 -0.96
CA GLY A 237 -31.64 8.07 -2.09
C GLY A 237 -30.73 6.92 -2.57
N MET A 238 -29.71 6.55 -1.79
CA MET A 238 -28.79 5.48 -2.14
C MET A 238 -29.48 4.11 -2.23
N LEU A 239 -29.16 3.37 -3.29
CA LEU A 239 -29.50 1.98 -3.50
C LEU A 239 -28.31 1.06 -3.19
N HIS A 240 -28.57 -0.24 -3.04
CA HIS A 240 -27.56 -1.24 -2.71
C HIS A 240 -27.35 -2.20 -3.89
N GLY A 241 -26.10 -2.30 -4.34
CA GLY A 241 -25.66 -3.16 -5.43
C GLY A 241 -25.01 -4.46 -4.94
N ARG A 242 -25.24 -5.56 -5.68
CA ARG A 242 -24.54 -6.83 -5.53
C ARG A 242 -24.19 -7.40 -6.92
N MET A 243 -23.04 -8.06 -6.99
CA MET A 243 -22.51 -8.60 -8.23
C MET A 243 -22.89 -10.08 -8.39
N ILE A 244 -22.97 -10.53 -9.64
CA ILE A 244 -23.04 -11.94 -9.99
C ILE A 244 -21.84 -12.20 -10.89
N ARG A 245 -20.83 -12.90 -10.35
CA ARG A 245 -19.56 -13.14 -11.06
C ARG A 245 -19.64 -14.33 -12.01
N PRO A 246 -18.79 -14.38 -13.05
CA PRO A 246 -18.69 -15.54 -13.95
C PRO A 246 -18.48 -16.86 -13.19
N SER A 247 -19.06 -17.95 -13.68
CA SER A 247 -18.94 -19.29 -13.07
C SER A 247 -17.56 -19.93 -13.24
N ALA A 248 -16.81 -19.53 -14.26
CA ALA A 248 -15.44 -19.95 -14.52
C ALA A 248 -14.61 -18.78 -15.07
N ALA A 249 -13.28 -18.86 -14.95
CA ALA A 249 -12.38 -17.83 -15.43
C ALA A 249 -12.57 -17.58 -16.94
N GLY A 250 -12.96 -16.37 -17.30
CA GLY A 250 -13.27 -16.01 -18.69
C GLY A 250 -14.59 -16.54 -19.27
N ALA A 251 -15.48 -17.11 -18.45
CA ALA A 251 -16.82 -17.48 -18.89
C ALA A 251 -17.63 -16.25 -19.35
N ARG A 252 -18.57 -16.48 -20.27
CA ARG A 252 -19.37 -15.43 -20.92
C ARG A 252 -20.84 -15.55 -20.58
N VAL A 253 -21.57 -14.44 -20.49
CA VAL A 253 -23.03 -14.50 -20.28
C VAL A 253 -23.70 -15.06 -21.53
N ARG A 254 -24.44 -16.15 -21.38
CA ARG A 254 -25.30 -16.71 -22.44
C ARG A 254 -26.72 -16.19 -22.31
N SER A 255 -27.30 -16.23 -21.12
CA SER A 255 -28.66 -15.76 -20.84
C SER A 255 -28.83 -15.37 -19.37
N VAL A 256 -29.78 -14.48 -19.09
CA VAL A 256 -30.15 -14.05 -17.72
C VAL A 256 -31.66 -14.11 -17.55
N ASP A 257 -32.14 -14.97 -16.65
CA ASP A 257 -33.56 -15.09 -16.33
C ASP A 257 -33.97 -14.05 -15.28
N ARG A 258 -34.41 -12.88 -15.76
CA ARG A 258 -34.90 -11.79 -14.89
C ARG A 258 -36.14 -12.17 -14.08
N SER A 259 -36.91 -13.18 -14.50
CA SER A 259 -38.12 -13.60 -13.79
C SER A 259 -37.79 -14.32 -12.47
N SER A 260 -36.58 -14.87 -12.33
CA SER A 260 -36.09 -15.54 -11.12
C SER A 260 -36.01 -14.63 -9.88
N VAL A 261 -36.03 -13.30 -10.07
CA VAL A 261 -36.00 -12.30 -8.98
C VAL A 261 -37.23 -11.40 -8.93
N LYS A 262 -38.28 -11.71 -9.71
CA LYS A 262 -39.48 -10.85 -9.86
C LYS A 262 -40.22 -10.59 -8.55
N ASP A 263 -40.13 -11.52 -7.59
CA ASP A 263 -40.85 -11.46 -6.31
C ASP A 263 -40.09 -10.62 -5.26
N ILE A 264 -38.93 -10.06 -5.60
CA ILE A 264 -38.15 -9.21 -4.70
C ILE A 264 -38.44 -7.73 -5.04
N PRO A 265 -39.09 -6.97 -4.14
CA PRO A 265 -39.55 -5.62 -4.44
C PRO A 265 -38.43 -4.64 -4.82
N GLY A 266 -38.61 -3.92 -5.91
CA GLY A 266 -37.72 -2.83 -6.34
C GLY A 266 -36.35 -3.26 -6.86
N VAL A 267 -36.13 -4.57 -7.06
CA VAL A 267 -34.89 -5.09 -7.66
C VAL A 267 -34.81 -4.71 -9.14
N GLN A 268 -33.64 -4.25 -9.54
CA GLN A 268 -33.27 -3.99 -10.92
C GLN A 268 -32.06 -4.86 -11.28
N VAL A 269 -32.15 -5.60 -12.38
CA VAL A 269 -31.06 -6.42 -12.92
C VAL A 269 -30.34 -5.62 -14.00
N VAL A 270 -29.03 -5.46 -13.86
CA VAL A 270 -28.15 -4.77 -14.81
C VAL A 270 -27.28 -5.82 -15.50
N VAL A 271 -27.27 -5.80 -16.84
CA VAL A 271 -26.47 -6.71 -17.67
C VAL A 271 -25.81 -5.87 -18.75
N GLU A 272 -24.48 -5.79 -18.73
CA GLU A 272 -23.66 -5.04 -19.68
C GLU A 272 -22.55 -5.98 -20.19
N ASN A 273 -22.76 -6.60 -21.35
CA ASN A 273 -21.92 -7.72 -21.81
C ASN A 273 -21.84 -8.84 -20.74
N ASP A 274 -20.65 -9.13 -20.19
CA ASP A 274 -20.45 -10.15 -19.15
C ASP A 274 -20.56 -9.60 -17.72
N PHE A 275 -20.79 -8.29 -17.59
CA PHE A 275 -21.02 -7.64 -16.30
C PHE A 275 -22.47 -7.87 -15.87
N VAL A 276 -22.68 -8.58 -14.77
CA VAL A 276 -24.01 -8.85 -14.20
C VAL A 276 -24.08 -8.36 -12.76
N GLY A 277 -25.08 -7.55 -12.46
CA GLY A 277 -25.34 -7.07 -11.11
C GLY A 277 -26.82 -6.82 -10.84
N VAL A 278 -27.16 -6.69 -9.57
CA VAL A 278 -28.51 -6.34 -9.11
C VAL A 278 -28.44 -5.12 -8.20
N VAL A 279 -29.47 -4.27 -8.25
CA VAL A 279 -29.62 -3.09 -7.43
C VAL A 279 -30.98 -3.12 -6.74
N ALA A 280 -31.04 -2.81 -5.44
CA ALA A 280 -32.29 -2.73 -4.69
C ALA A 280 -32.28 -1.59 -3.66
N PRO A 281 -33.45 -1.06 -3.24
CA PRO A 281 -33.54 -0.04 -2.20
C PRO A 281 -33.07 -0.51 -0.81
N LYS A 282 -33.17 -1.81 -0.53
CA LYS A 282 -32.71 -2.42 0.73
C LYS A 282 -31.55 -3.36 0.45
N GLU A 283 -30.52 -3.29 1.29
CA GLU A 283 -29.34 -4.15 1.17
C GLU A 283 -29.69 -5.64 1.18
N TRP A 284 -30.58 -6.07 2.08
CA TRP A 284 -30.98 -7.47 2.16
C TRP A 284 -31.71 -7.96 0.91
N ASP A 285 -32.47 -7.09 0.24
CA ASP A 285 -33.15 -7.44 -1.00
C ASP A 285 -32.15 -7.60 -2.17
N ALA A 286 -31.12 -6.76 -2.23
CA ALA A 286 -30.01 -6.93 -3.19
C ALA A 286 -29.25 -8.25 -2.96
N ILE A 287 -29.00 -8.62 -1.70
CA ILE A 287 -28.35 -9.90 -1.34
C ILE A 287 -29.21 -11.09 -1.78
N LYS A 288 -30.51 -11.08 -1.47
CA LYS A 288 -31.44 -12.14 -1.91
C LYS A 288 -31.48 -12.25 -3.43
N ALA A 289 -31.56 -11.11 -4.13
CA ALA A 289 -31.60 -11.08 -5.58
C ALA A 289 -30.34 -11.64 -6.22
N ALA A 290 -29.16 -11.28 -5.72
CA ALA A 290 -27.90 -11.80 -6.26
C ALA A 290 -27.77 -13.32 -6.11
N ARG A 291 -28.31 -13.87 -5.01
CA ARG A 291 -28.34 -15.32 -4.78
C ARG A 291 -29.39 -16.06 -5.62
N ALA A 292 -30.49 -15.40 -5.96
CA ALA A 292 -31.62 -16.01 -6.66
C ALA A 292 -31.55 -15.86 -8.19
N LEU A 293 -30.86 -14.82 -8.69
CA LEU A 293 -30.77 -14.54 -10.12
C LEU A 293 -30.11 -15.71 -10.85
N LYS A 294 -30.84 -16.31 -11.80
CA LYS A 294 -30.32 -17.38 -12.65
C LYS A 294 -29.61 -16.79 -13.86
N VAL A 295 -28.32 -17.10 -13.99
CA VAL A 295 -27.48 -16.73 -15.13
C VAL A 295 -26.94 -18.01 -15.74
N GLU A 296 -27.10 -18.16 -17.06
CA GLU A 296 -26.45 -19.22 -17.81
C GLU A 296 -25.14 -18.68 -18.39
N TRP A 297 -24.05 -19.36 -18.12
CA TRP A 297 -22.71 -19.01 -18.59
C TRP A 297 -22.25 -19.96 -19.69
N ASP A 298 -21.60 -19.43 -20.72
CA ASP A 298 -20.82 -20.20 -21.68
C ASP A 298 -19.38 -20.38 -21.16
N GLU A 299 -18.99 -21.63 -20.91
CA GLU A 299 -17.67 -22.02 -20.40
C GLU A 299 -16.77 -22.65 -21.48
N SER A 300 -17.20 -22.70 -22.75
CA SER A 300 -16.49 -23.44 -23.83
C SER A 300 -15.04 -23.00 -24.07
N GLY A 301 -14.68 -21.76 -23.71
CA GLY A 301 -13.31 -21.24 -23.72
C GLY A 301 -12.77 -20.83 -22.36
N ALA A 302 -13.43 -21.20 -21.26
CA ALA A 302 -13.09 -20.79 -19.90
C ALA A 302 -12.02 -21.70 -19.25
N GLY A 303 -11.45 -21.23 -18.14
CA GLY A 303 -10.53 -22.01 -17.31
C GLY A 303 -9.03 -21.77 -17.54
N PHE A 304 -8.21 -22.51 -16.82
CA PHE A 304 -6.75 -22.37 -16.72
C PHE A 304 -6.00 -23.58 -17.30
N PRO A 305 -4.80 -23.35 -17.88
CA PRO A 305 -3.98 -24.42 -18.45
C PRO A 305 -3.27 -25.29 -17.39
N THR A 306 -3.32 -24.89 -16.12
CA THR A 306 -2.70 -25.60 -14.99
C THR A 306 -3.59 -25.46 -13.75
N ASN A 307 -3.20 -26.09 -12.66
CA ASN A 307 -3.83 -26.01 -11.34
C ASN A 307 -2.75 -25.78 -10.27
N SER A 308 -3.15 -25.66 -9.01
CA SER A 308 -2.20 -25.39 -7.92
C SER A 308 -1.14 -26.47 -7.69
N ASP A 309 -1.45 -27.73 -7.98
CA ASP A 309 -0.55 -28.86 -7.70
C ASP A 309 0.56 -28.97 -8.74
N ASP A 310 0.28 -28.62 -10.00
CA ASP A 310 1.24 -28.66 -11.11
C ASP A 310 1.84 -27.30 -11.49
N LEU A 311 1.44 -26.23 -10.79
CA LEU A 311 1.82 -24.83 -11.10
C LEU A 311 3.32 -24.65 -11.35
N PHE A 312 4.18 -25.17 -10.47
CA PHE A 312 5.62 -24.93 -10.58
C PHE A 312 6.26 -25.71 -11.73
N ASN A 313 5.80 -26.93 -12.03
CA ASN A 313 6.25 -27.66 -13.21
C ASN A 313 5.81 -26.94 -14.49
N TRP A 314 4.58 -26.43 -14.50
CA TRP A 314 4.08 -25.61 -15.60
C TRP A 314 4.92 -24.33 -15.77
N ILE A 315 5.28 -23.62 -14.71
CA ILE A 315 6.16 -22.44 -14.78
C ILE A 315 7.52 -22.83 -15.40
N ARG A 316 8.12 -23.95 -14.98
CA ARG A 316 9.42 -24.40 -15.51
C ARG A 316 9.35 -24.68 -17.01
N SER A 317 8.32 -25.40 -17.47
CA SER A 317 8.21 -25.87 -18.85
C SER A 317 7.62 -24.85 -19.83
N THR A 318 6.93 -23.82 -19.35
CA THR A 318 6.27 -22.82 -20.20
C THR A 318 7.27 -21.85 -20.84
N GLU A 319 7.13 -21.60 -22.14
CA GLU A 319 7.95 -20.59 -22.84
C GLU A 319 7.65 -19.18 -22.31
N PRO A 320 8.67 -18.36 -21.98
CA PRO A 320 8.46 -16.98 -21.56
C PRO A 320 7.82 -16.12 -22.64
N ALA A 321 6.95 -15.20 -22.22
CA ALA A 321 6.48 -14.11 -23.08
C ALA A 321 7.56 -13.03 -23.26
N MET A 322 8.46 -12.90 -22.29
CA MET A 322 9.61 -11.98 -22.34
C MET A 322 10.76 -12.49 -21.47
N SER A 323 11.98 -12.38 -21.98
CA SER A 323 13.22 -12.66 -21.24
C SER A 323 14.10 -11.42 -21.20
N THR A 324 14.83 -11.21 -20.11
CA THR A 324 15.72 -10.05 -19.95
C THR A 324 16.88 -10.35 -19.01
N VAL A 325 18.03 -9.74 -19.29
CA VAL A 325 19.15 -9.61 -18.34
C VAL A 325 19.09 -8.19 -17.78
N GLU A 326 18.69 -8.05 -16.51
CA GLU A 326 18.51 -6.74 -15.85
C GLU A 326 19.85 -6.16 -15.38
N HIS A 327 20.78 -7.04 -15.02
CA HIS A 327 22.12 -6.68 -14.57
C HIS A 327 23.11 -7.76 -15.00
N ASP A 328 24.24 -7.35 -15.55
CA ASP A 328 25.34 -8.24 -15.92
C ASP A 328 26.67 -7.52 -15.66
N GLU A 329 27.46 -8.05 -14.75
CA GLU A 329 28.77 -7.53 -14.36
C GLU A 329 29.81 -8.66 -14.53
N GLY A 330 30.87 -8.36 -15.29
CA GLY A 330 31.88 -9.35 -15.65
C GLY A 330 31.38 -10.40 -16.65
N ASN A 331 31.98 -11.60 -16.65
CA ASN A 331 31.57 -12.72 -17.49
C ASN A 331 31.11 -13.89 -16.61
N VAL A 332 29.81 -13.94 -16.32
CA VAL A 332 29.22 -14.97 -15.45
C VAL A 332 29.33 -16.37 -16.04
N ASP A 333 29.22 -16.49 -17.36
CA ASP A 333 29.30 -17.79 -18.03
C ASP A 333 30.72 -18.39 -17.91
N GLU A 334 31.76 -17.57 -18.11
CA GLU A 334 33.16 -17.97 -17.84
C GLU A 334 33.40 -18.27 -16.36
N GLY A 335 32.88 -17.43 -15.46
CA GLY A 335 33.04 -17.64 -14.02
C GLY A 335 32.40 -18.93 -13.51
N ILE A 336 31.26 -19.32 -14.09
CA ILE A 336 30.59 -20.60 -13.82
C ILE A 336 31.40 -21.75 -14.44
N ALA A 337 31.84 -21.62 -15.69
CA ALA A 337 32.62 -22.66 -16.37
C ALA A 337 33.98 -22.94 -15.70
N GLY A 338 34.61 -21.90 -15.13
CA GLY A 338 35.88 -21.98 -14.42
C GLY A 338 35.78 -22.35 -12.94
N ALA A 339 34.57 -22.57 -12.41
CA ALA A 339 34.38 -22.87 -10.99
C ALA A 339 34.91 -24.26 -10.62
N ALA A 340 35.69 -24.33 -9.53
CA ALA A 340 36.11 -25.60 -8.94
C ALA A 340 34.95 -26.33 -8.25
N ARG A 341 33.95 -25.57 -7.77
CA ARG A 341 32.71 -26.11 -7.19
C ARG A 341 31.54 -25.21 -7.54
N MET A 342 30.45 -25.83 -7.98
CA MET A 342 29.17 -25.16 -8.22
C MET A 342 28.20 -25.40 -7.06
N ILE A 343 27.47 -24.36 -6.70
CA ILE A 343 26.31 -24.43 -5.80
C ILE A 343 25.10 -23.98 -6.61
N THR A 344 24.03 -24.77 -6.60
CA THR A 344 22.78 -24.47 -7.30
C THR A 344 21.60 -24.75 -6.38
N ALA A 345 20.63 -23.85 -6.35
CA ALA A 345 19.38 -24.03 -5.64
C ALA A 345 18.22 -23.44 -6.45
N GLU A 346 17.03 -24.02 -6.28
CA GLU A 346 15.80 -23.53 -6.86
C GLU A 346 14.76 -23.31 -5.76
N TYR A 347 14.00 -22.21 -5.85
CA TYR A 347 13.02 -21.77 -4.87
C TYR A 347 11.66 -21.53 -5.52
N GLU A 348 10.59 -21.89 -4.82
CA GLU A 348 9.20 -21.81 -5.29
C GLU A 348 8.38 -20.85 -4.42
N TRP A 349 7.67 -19.92 -5.08
CA TRP A 349 6.75 -18.97 -4.45
C TRP A 349 5.36 -19.02 -5.12
N PRO A 350 4.27 -19.32 -4.40
CA PRO A 350 2.94 -19.50 -5.00
C PRO A 350 2.20 -18.18 -5.18
N PHE A 351 1.03 -18.25 -5.81
CA PHE A 351 0.09 -17.11 -5.78
C PHE A 351 -0.35 -16.83 -4.35
N GLN A 352 -0.46 -15.55 -4.00
CA GLN A 352 -0.93 -15.08 -2.69
C GLN A 352 -2.00 -14.00 -2.87
N SER A 353 -2.87 -13.85 -1.87
CA SER A 353 -4.00 -12.90 -1.87
C SER A 353 -3.73 -11.78 -0.89
N HIS A 354 -4.22 -10.58 -1.19
CA HIS A 354 -4.24 -9.45 -0.24
C HIS A 354 -5.09 -9.74 0.98
N ALA A 355 -6.12 -10.59 0.82
CA ALA A 355 -6.97 -11.12 1.88
C ALA A 355 -7.34 -10.03 2.91
N ARG A 356 -8.06 -8.99 2.47
CA ARG A 356 -8.41 -7.87 3.37
C ARG A 356 -9.41 -8.27 4.42
N MET A 357 -9.43 -7.55 5.54
CA MET A 357 -10.44 -7.73 6.59
C MET A 357 -11.87 -7.49 6.13
N ALA A 358 -12.11 -6.55 5.19
CA ALA A 358 -13.40 -6.40 4.52
C ALA A 358 -13.23 -6.44 2.99
N PRO A 359 -14.18 -7.02 2.24
CA PRO A 359 -14.13 -7.07 0.78
C PRO A 359 -14.26 -5.69 0.10
N ALA A 360 -14.06 -5.65 -1.22
CA ALA A 360 -14.26 -4.48 -2.05
C ALA A 360 -15.59 -3.77 -1.80
N ALA A 361 -15.55 -2.44 -1.82
CA ALA A 361 -16.73 -1.61 -1.82
C ALA A 361 -16.50 -0.37 -2.70
N GLY A 362 -17.60 0.30 -3.03
CA GLY A 362 -17.59 1.56 -3.77
C GLY A 362 -18.96 2.23 -3.65
N VAL A 363 -18.97 3.56 -3.61
CA VAL A 363 -20.22 4.33 -3.76
C VAL A 363 -20.03 5.26 -4.94
N ALA A 364 -20.99 5.25 -5.87
CA ALA A 364 -21.02 6.21 -6.95
C ALA A 364 -22.38 6.89 -7.01
N ASP A 365 -22.39 8.19 -7.27
CA ASP A 365 -23.57 8.97 -7.66
C ASP A 365 -23.33 9.52 -9.07
N VAL A 366 -23.80 8.80 -10.08
CA VAL A 366 -23.68 9.17 -11.50
C VAL A 366 -24.97 9.85 -11.95
N ARG A 367 -24.84 11.10 -12.38
CA ARG A 367 -25.90 11.93 -12.95
C ARG A 367 -25.58 12.28 -14.40
N ASP A 368 -26.50 12.95 -15.06
CA ASP A 368 -26.35 13.28 -16.49
C ASP A 368 -25.24 14.34 -16.76
N ASP A 369 -24.83 15.11 -15.75
CA ASP A 369 -23.86 16.21 -15.87
C ASP A 369 -22.61 16.10 -14.97
N HIS A 370 -22.65 15.25 -13.95
CA HIS A 370 -21.55 15.03 -13.01
C HIS A 370 -21.57 13.62 -12.42
N ALA A 371 -20.43 13.20 -11.88
CA ALA A 371 -20.35 12.00 -11.04
C ALA A 371 -19.49 12.24 -9.80
N VAL A 372 -19.90 11.65 -8.69
CA VAL A 372 -19.10 11.57 -7.45
C VAL A 372 -18.84 10.11 -7.14
N VAL A 373 -17.58 9.76 -6.87
CA VAL A 373 -17.16 8.40 -6.52
C VAL A 373 -16.45 8.44 -5.18
N TRP A 374 -17.03 7.79 -4.18
CA TRP A 374 -16.35 7.49 -2.92
C TRP A 374 -15.60 6.18 -3.06
N THR A 375 -14.31 6.20 -2.74
CA THR A 375 -13.38 5.09 -2.98
C THR A 375 -12.41 4.94 -1.82
N ASP A 376 -11.95 3.74 -1.54
CA ASP A 376 -10.84 3.47 -0.62
C ASP A 376 -9.50 3.26 -1.35
N SER A 377 -9.50 3.48 -2.67
CA SER A 377 -8.35 3.30 -3.54
C SER A 377 -7.14 4.11 -3.08
N GLN A 378 -5.96 3.55 -3.32
CA GLN A 378 -4.69 4.25 -3.19
C GLN A 378 -4.51 5.37 -4.23
N LYS A 379 -5.45 5.59 -5.15
CA LYS A 379 -5.32 6.51 -6.29
C LYS A 379 -6.67 7.16 -6.67
N PRO A 380 -7.24 8.08 -5.86
CA PRO A 380 -8.54 8.69 -6.12
C PRO A 380 -8.59 9.50 -7.42
N TYR A 381 -7.46 10.07 -7.86
CA TYR A 381 -7.36 10.69 -9.20
C TYR A 381 -7.46 9.66 -10.32
N ASP A 382 -6.88 8.47 -10.14
CA ASP A 382 -7.01 7.40 -11.11
C ASP A 382 -8.44 6.87 -11.11
N THR A 383 -9.06 6.69 -9.93
CA THR A 383 -10.47 6.30 -9.82
C THR A 383 -11.38 7.31 -10.54
N ALA A 384 -11.18 8.61 -10.35
CA ALA A 384 -11.99 9.63 -11.01
C ALA A 384 -11.80 9.62 -12.54
N ARG A 385 -10.56 9.49 -13.02
CA ARG A 385 -10.25 9.39 -14.46
C ARG A 385 -10.79 8.11 -15.08
N GLY A 386 -10.65 6.99 -14.39
CA GLY A 386 -11.18 5.68 -14.78
C GLY A 386 -12.68 5.67 -14.92
N ALA A 387 -13.37 6.20 -13.91
CA ALA A 387 -14.82 6.33 -13.94
C ALA A 387 -15.27 7.23 -15.11
N ALA A 388 -14.58 8.32 -15.40
CA ALA A 388 -14.88 9.15 -16.57
C ALA A 388 -14.73 8.36 -17.88
N LEU A 389 -13.61 7.64 -18.06
CA LEU A 389 -13.35 6.83 -19.25
C LEU A 389 -14.33 5.66 -19.39
N LEU A 390 -14.74 5.05 -18.28
CA LEU A 390 -15.74 3.99 -18.25
C LEU A 390 -17.11 4.53 -18.71
N LEU A 391 -17.52 5.70 -18.23
CA LEU A 391 -18.77 6.38 -18.62
C LEU A 391 -18.75 6.88 -20.07
N GLU A 392 -17.57 7.15 -20.63
CA GLU A 392 -17.39 7.51 -22.05
C GLU A 392 -17.17 6.30 -22.96
N SER A 393 -17.03 5.10 -22.40
CA SER A 393 -16.77 3.86 -23.14
C SER A 393 -17.92 3.55 -24.10
N PRO A 394 -17.64 3.22 -25.37
CA PRO A 394 -18.67 2.78 -26.30
C PRO A 394 -19.25 1.40 -25.94
N LEU A 395 -18.55 0.62 -25.10
CA LEU A 395 -18.96 -0.70 -24.64
C LEU A 395 -20.01 -0.65 -23.52
N LEU A 396 -20.15 0.50 -22.85
CA LEU A 396 -21.18 0.69 -21.82
C LEU A 396 -22.48 1.16 -22.49
N GLN A 397 -23.57 0.39 -22.32
CA GLN A 397 -24.89 0.73 -22.85
C GLN A 397 -25.67 1.55 -21.79
N GLY A 398 -26.80 2.15 -22.19
CA GLY A 398 -27.68 2.86 -21.25
C GLY A 398 -27.88 4.36 -21.50
N ARG A 399 -27.92 5.15 -20.41
CA ARG A 399 -28.35 6.57 -20.41
C ARG A 399 -27.47 7.41 -21.35
N THR A 400 -28.06 8.46 -21.91
CA THR A 400 -27.47 9.28 -22.99
C THR A 400 -26.04 9.72 -22.66
N ARG A 401 -25.11 9.53 -23.60
CA ARG A 401 -23.67 9.87 -23.55
C ARG A 401 -23.37 11.38 -23.43
N ARG A 402 -23.95 12.07 -22.46
CA ARG A 402 -23.46 13.41 -22.11
C ARG A 402 -22.14 13.18 -21.37
N ARG A 403 -21.04 13.58 -22.03
CA ARG A 403 -19.68 13.52 -21.49
C ARG A 403 -19.71 13.99 -20.04
N SER A 404 -19.63 13.06 -19.10
CA SER A 404 -19.51 13.36 -17.69
C SER A 404 -18.10 13.87 -17.47
N ARG A 405 -17.85 15.13 -17.88
CA ARG A 405 -16.52 15.76 -17.85
C ARG A 405 -16.07 16.08 -16.42
N HIS A 406 -16.96 15.96 -15.45
CA HIS A 406 -16.71 16.31 -14.05
C HIS A 406 -16.94 15.09 -13.16
N VAL A 407 -15.89 14.29 -12.99
CA VAL A 407 -15.88 13.20 -12.00
C VAL A 407 -15.03 13.64 -10.81
N ARG A 408 -15.65 13.62 -9.62
CA ARG A 408 -14.95 13.85 -8.34
C ARG A 408 -14.69 12.51 -7.66
N GLY A 409 -13.43 12.22 -7.37
CA GLY A 409 -13.03 11.11 -6.51
C GLY A 409 -12.86 11.60 -5.09
N ILE A 410 -13.52 10.95 -4.12
CA ILE A 410 -13.41 11.23 -2.70
C ILE A 410 -12.85 9.99 -2.03
N TRP A 411 -11.63 10.08 -1.52
CA TRP A 411 -11.05 8.99 -0.74
C TRP A 411 -11.73 8.87 0.64
N MET A 412 -12.05 7.64 1.03
CA MET A 412 -12.59 7.26 2.33
C MET A 412 -11.69 6.20 2.98
N PRO A 413 -11.59 6.15 4.33
CA PRO A 413 -10.90 5.06 5.01
C PRO A 413 -11.44 3.69 4.58
N GLY A 414 -10.54 2.80 4.17
CA GLY A 414 -10.85 1.42 3.79
C GLY A 414 -10.26 0.38 4.75
N PRO A 415 -10.57 -0.91 4.55
CA PRO A 415 -10.13 -2.03 5.37
C PRO A 415 -8.66 -2.45 5.12
N GLY A 416 -7.83 -1.54 4.61
CA GLY A 416 -6.49 -1.82 4.09
C GLY A 416 -6.48 -2.06 2.58
N SER A 417 -5.28 -2.18 2.00
CA SER A 417 -5.10 -2.42 0.55
C SER A 417 -3.92 -3.34 0.25
N TYR A 418 -2.85 -3.25 1.06
CA TYR A 418 -1.67 -4.11 0.99
C TYR A 418 -1.09 -4.23 -0.42
N GLY A 419 -1.13 -3.15 -1.19
CA GLY A 419 -0.76 -3.13 -2.60
C GLY A 419 -1.92 -2.61 -3.44
N ARG A 420 -2.68 -3.49 -4.06
CA ARG A 420 -3.81 -3.13 -4.93
C ARG A 420 -5.00 -4.06 -4.72
N SER A 421 -5.27 -4.44 -3.47
CA SER A 421 -6.42 -5.28 -3.21
C SER A 421 -7.70 -4.71 -3.83
N ASP A 422 -8.43 -5.59 -4.50
CA ASP A 422 -9.64 -5.37 -5.26
C ASP A 422 -9.52 -4.32 -6.36
N ALA A 423 -8.30 -3.93 -6.77
CA ALA A 423 -7.94 -3.08 -7.92
C ALA A 423 -8.80 -1.84 -8.28
N GLY A 424 -9.60 -1.30 -7.35
CA GLY A 424 -10.61 -0.27 -7.64
C GLY A 424 -11.93 -0.83 -8.20
N ASP A 425 -12.08 -2.14 -8.26
CA ASP A 425 -13.18 -2.85 -8.89
C ASP A 425 -14.51 -2.55 -8.21
N GLY A 426 -14.56 -2.48 -6.87
CA GLY A 426 -15.79 -2.12 -6.16
C GLY A 426 -16.30 -0.71 -6.51
N ALA A 427 -15.39 0.24 -6.72
CA ALA A 427 -15.73 1.59 -7.16
C ALA A 427 -16.24 1.59 -8.61
N MET A 428 -15.59 0.85 -9.51
CA MET A 428 -15.99 0.77 -10.93
C MET A 428 -17.30 0.00 -11.12
N ASP A 429 -17.54 -1.06 -10.35
CA ASP A 429 -18.84 -1.74 -10.29
C ASP A 429 -19.94 -0.75 -9.87
N ALA A 430 -19.69 0.07 -8.84
CA ALA A 430 -20.65 1.07 -8.39
C ALA A 430 -20.94 2.15 -9.45
N VAL A 431 -19.92 2.57 -10.21
CA VAL A 431 -20.08 3.52 -11.33
C VAL A 431 -21.01 2.96 -12.40
N ILE A 432 -20.81 1.71 -12.82
CA ILE A 432 -21.66 1.06 -13.84
C ILE A 432 -23.10 0.93 -13.33
N LEU A 433 -23.29 0.41 -12.11
CA LEU A 433 -24.64 0.23 -11.56
C LEU A 433 -25.35 1.56 -11.34
N SER A 434 -24.65 2.58 -10.83
CA SER A 434 -25.20 3.93 -10.65
C SER A 434 -25.58 4.57 -11.99
N HIS A 435 -24.75 4.41 -13.02
CA HIS A 435 -25.06 4.86 -14.38
C HIS A 435 -26.34 4.21 -14.92
N ALA A 436 -26.46 2.88 -14.77
CA ALA A 436 -27.61 2.14 -15.27
C ALA A 436 -28.94 2.58 -14.63
N VAL A 437 -28.94 2.86 -13.32
CA VAL A 437 -30.17 3.21 -12.57
C VAL A 437 -30.40 4.71 -12.38
N GLY A 438 -29.39 5.56 -12.62
CA GLY A 438 -29.46 7.01 -12.48
C GLY A 438 -29.62 7.51 -11.03
N ALA A 439 -29.15 6.74 -10.05
CA ALA A 439 -29.23 7.03 -8.62
C ALA A 439 -27.92 6.62 -7.92
N PRO A 440 -27.64 7.11 -6.69
CA PRO A 440 -26.47 6.69 -5.96
C PRO A 440 -26.53 5.19 -5.65
N VAL A 441 -25.44 4.46 -5.86
CA VAL A 441 -25.36 3.02 -5.59
C VAL A 441 -24.13 2.73 -4.74
N ARG A 442 -24.32 2.02 -3.63
CA ARG A 442 -23.23 1.36 -2.90
C ARG A 442 -23.11 -0.09 -3.35
N VAL A 443 -21.95 -0.46 -3.90
CA VAL A 443 -21.56 -1.85 -4.13
C VAL A 443 -20.70 -2.33 -2.97
N GLN A 444 -20.94 -3.55 -2.52
CA GLN A 444 -20.09 -4.24 -1.56
C GLN A 444 -20.00 -5.71 -1.97
N TRP A 445 -18.78 -6.19 -2.16
CA TRP A 445 -18.49 -7.58 -2.46
C TRP A 445 -18.74 -8.48 -1.25
N THR A 446 -19.05 -9.74 -1.52
CA THR A 446 -19.05 -10.79 -0.50
C THR A 446 -17.61 -11.20 -0.16
N ARG A 447 -17.45 -11.98 0.92
CA ARG A 447 -16.15 -12.56 1.28
C ARG A 447 -15.61 -13.48 0.17
N SER A 448 -16.47 -14.31 -0.42
CA SER A 448 -16.07 -15.19 -1.53
C SER A 448 -15.61 -14.41 -2.75
N GLU A 449 -16.31 -13.33 -3.10
CA GLU A 449 -15.87 -12.44 -4.19
C GLU A 449 -14.52 -11.79 -3.87
N GLY A 450 -14.34 -11.28 -2.64
CA GLY A 450 -13.10 -10.61 -2.20
C GLY A 450 -11.86 -11.52 -2.12
N HIS A 451 -12.00 -12.84 -2.02
CA HIS A 451 -10.85 -13.74 -2.11
C HIS A 451 -10.69 -14.32 -3.52
N ALA A 452 -11.79 -14.76 -4.13
CA ALA A 452 -11.73 -15.37 -5.44
C ALA A 452 -11.30 -14.36 -6.51
N TRP A 453 -11.83 -13.13 -6.49
CA TRP A 453 -11.70 -12.19 -7.60
C TRP A 453 -10.73 -11.01 -7.40
N ASP A 454 -10.26 -10.74 -6.17
CA ASP A 454 -9.15 -9.79 -5.91
C ASP A 454 -7.93 -10.17 -6.75
N PRO A 455 -7.17 -9.26 -7.39
CA PRO A 455 -5.90 -9.63 -7.99
C PRO A 455 -4.96 -10.36 -7.02
N LYS A 456 -4.02 -11.14 -7.55
CA LYS A 456 -3.08 -11.95 -6.75
C LYS A 456 -1.65 -11.43 -6.81
N GLY A 457 -0.90 -11.66 -5.73
CA GLY A 457 0.55 -11.68 -5.75
C GLY A 457 1.03 -12.84 -6.64
N PRO A 458 1.97 -12.59 -7.55
CA PRO A 458 2.35 -13.53 -8.61
C PRO A 458 3.14 -14.74 -8.10
N ALA A 459 2.96 -15.89 -8.77
CA ALA A 459 3.78 -17.07 -8.54
C ALA A 459 5.08 -17.04 -9.36
N SER A 460 6.14 -17.61 -8.81
CA SER A 460 7.45 -17.68 -9.48
C SER A 460 8.31 -18.87 -9.03
N VAL A 461 9.27 -19.22 -9.87
CA VAL A 461 10.38 -20.11 -9.60
C VAL A 461 11.68 -19.32 -9.74
N VAL A 462 12.56 -19.41 -8.75
CA VAL A 462 13.85 -18.73 -8.76
C VAL A 462 14.96 -19.77 -8.76
N THR A 463 15.86 -19.71 -9.74
CA THR A 463 17.12 -20.46 -9.74
C THR A 463 18.27 -19.55 -9.34
N CYS A 464 19.09 -19.99 -8.39
CA CYS A 464 20.33 -19.32 -8.02
C CYS A 464 21.52 -20.25 -8.24
N ARG A 465 22.62 -19.70 -8.76
CA ARG A 465 23.88 -20.43 -9.00
C ARG A 465 25.06 -19.61 -8.48
N ALA A 466 26.04 -20.30 -7.90
CA ALA A 466 27.29 -19.70 -7.50
C ALA A 466 28.47 -20.61 -7.88
N GLY A 467 29.48 -20.01 -8.50
CA GLY A 467 30.76 -20.63 -8.80
C GLY A 467 31.78 -20.28 -7.72
N LEU A 468 32.42 -21.30 -7.15
CA LEU A 468 33.50 -21.15 -6.19
C LEU A 468 34.85 -21.53 -6.81
N ASP A 469 35.89 -20.76 -6.51
CA ASP A 469 37.27 -21.16 -6.81
C ASP A 469 37.78 -22.25 -5.86
N ALA A 470 38.98 -22.77 -6.10
CA ALA A 470 39.60 -23.80 -5.27
C ALA A 470 39.89 -23.36 -3.82
N ARG A 471 39.84 -22.05 -3.53
CA ARG A 471 40.02 -21.46 -2.19
C ARG A 471 38.69 -21.20 -1.48
N GLY A 472 37.56 -21.45 -2.15
CA GLY A 472 36.22 -21.20 -1.63
C GLY A 472 35.74 -19.76 -1.78
N ASN A 473 36.39 -18.93 -2.61
CA ASN A 473 35.89 -17.59 -2.94
C ASN A 473 34.77 -17.68 -3.98
N VAL A 474 33.75 -16.82 -3.86
CA VAL A 474 32.68 -16.71 -4.86
C VAL A 474 33.19 -15.92 -6.06
N ILE A 475 33.36 -16.59 -7.20
CA ILE A 475 33.83 -15.99 -8.46
C ILE A 475 32.69 -15.70 -9.43
N ALA A 476 31.54 -16.36 -9.28
CA ALA A 476 30.36 -16.12 -10.09
C ALA A 476 29.09 -16.23 -9.26
N TYR A 477 28.13 -15.35 -9.51
CA TYR A 477 26.79 -15.38 -8.94
C TYR A 477 25.76 -15.12 -10.04
N HIS A 478 24.78 -16.01 -10.19
CA HIS A 478 23.66 -15.85 -11.11
C HIS A 478 22.35 -16.06 -10.37
N TYR A 479 21.51 -15.02 -10.37
CA TYR A 479 20.12 -15.10 -9.96
C TYR A 479 19.23 -15.05 -11.19
N HIS A 480 18.31 -16.00 -11.30
CA HIS A 480 17.33 -16.07 -12.38
C HIS A 480 15.93 -16.33 -11.82
N ILE A 481 14.96 -15.50 -12.17
CA ILE A 481 13.55 -15.68 -11.77
C ILE A 481 12.65 -15.87 -12.99
N LYS A 482 11.81 -16.90 -12.97
CA LYS A 482 10.81 -17.20 -14.00
C LYS A 482 9.42 -17.26 -13.36
N GLY A 483 8.44 -16.54 -13.89
CA GLY A 483 7.12 -16.48 -13.26
C GLY A 483 6.16 -15.48 -13.91
N PHE A 484 4.99 -15.31 -13.31
CA PHE A 484 3.97 -14.37 -13.79
C PHE A 484 4.40 -12.93 -13.57
N SER A 485 4.10 -12.03 -14.51
CA SER A 485 4.49 -10.63 -14.38
C SER A 485 4.08 -10.04 -13.02
N ARG A 486 4.91 -9.15 -12.48
CA ARG A 486 4.66 -8.34 -11.29
C ARG A 486 3.29 -7.69 -11.31
N HIS A 487 2.84 -7.34 -12.49
CA HIS A 487 1.51 -6.82 -12.70
C HIS A 487 1.04 -7.11 -14.12
N ASP A 488 0.11 -8.07 -14.26
CA ASP A 488 -0.72 -8.17 -15.46
C ASP A 488 -1.62 -6.93 -15.58
N LEU A 489 -2.02 -6.41 -14.42
CA LEU A 489 -2.73 -5.14 -14.30
C LEU A 489 -1.80 -4.04 -13.79
N ASN A 490 -1.46 -3.06 -14.63
CA ASN A 490 -0.52 -1.92 -14.45
C ASN A 490 -0.78 -1.03 -13.24
N SER A 491 -1.74 -1.41 -12.43
CA SER A 491 -2.00 -0.83 -11.15
C SER A 491 -2.39 0.64 -11.25
N ARG A 492 -3.09 1.01 -12.32
CA ARG A 492 -3.74 2.31 -12.51
C ARG A 492 -5.22 2.09 -12.78
N GLU A 493 -6.07 2.82 -12.07
CA GLU A 493 -7.53 2.74 -12.29
C GLU A 493 -7.98 3.71 -13.39
N ASP A 494 -7.06 4.50 -13.96
CA ASP A 494 -7.31 5.48 -15.02
C ASP A 494 -7.38 4.84 -16.42
N ASP A 495 -7.58 3.53 -16.49
CA ASP A 495 -7.77 2.76 -17.71
C ASP A 495 -8.82 1.66 -17.43
N PRO A 496 -9.98 1.64 -18.12
CA PRO A 496 -10.98 0.60 -17.96
C PRO A 496 -10.46 -0.82 -18.20
N SER A 497 -9.40 -1.00 -19.00
CA SER A 497 -8.79 -2.31 -19.22
C SER A 497 -8.01 -2.84 -18.01
N GLU A 498 -7.82 -2.03 -16.96
CA GLU A 498 -7.03 -2.35 -15.77
C GLU A 498 -7.88 -2.71 -14.54
N VAL A 499 -9.20 -2.84 -14.73
CA VAL A 499 -10.20 -3.17 -13.71
C VAL A 499 -11.12 -4.30 -14.18
N LEU A 500 -11.60 -5.13 -13.24
CA LEU A 500 -12.45 -6.28 -13.52
C LEU A 500 -13.76 -5.87 -14.19
N ALA A 501 -14.36 -4.76 -13.75
CA ALA A 501 -15.57 -4.21 -14.36
C ALA A 501 -15.39 -3.96 -15.87
N GLY A 502 -14.26 -3.37 -16.27
CA GLY A 502 -13.97 -3.12 -17.68
C GLY A 502 -13.64 -4.41 -18.46
N HIS A 503 -12.97 -5.39 -17.85
CA HIS A 503 -12.80 -6.73 -18.46
C HIS A 503 -14.14 -7.38 -18.78
N LEU A 504 -15.11 -7.28 -17.87
CA LEU A 504 -16.46 -7.83 -18.06
C LEU A 504 -17.27 -7.05 -19.11
N LEU A 505 -16.97 -5.76 -19.32
CA LEU A 505 -17.50 -5.00 -20.46
C LEU A 505 -16.85 -5.36 -21.81
N GLY A 506 -15.75 -6.11 -21.81
CA GLY A 506 -15.02 -6.52 -23.01
C GLY A 506 -13.71 -5.76 -23.27
N HIS A 507 -13.28 -4.88 -22.35
CA HIS A 507 -11.92 -4.31 -22.43
C HIS A 507 -10.87 -5.39 -22.21
N THR A 508 -9.72 -5.26 -22.86
CA THR A 508 -8.61 -6.21 -22.75
C THR A 508 -7.37 -5.47 -22.27
N SER A 509 -6.78 -5.93 -21.16
CA SER A 509 -5.50 -5.37 -20.68
C SER A 509 -4.36 -5.72 -21.63
N THR A 510 -3.42 -4.80 -21.77
CA THR A 510 -2.09 -5.10 -22.34
C THR A 510 -1.12 -5.31 -21.18
N PRO A 511 -0.65 -6.55 -20.93
CA PRO A 511 0.28 -6.80 -19.83
C PRO A 511 1.58 -6.01 -20.01
N GLU A 512 2.07 -5.40 -18.94
CA GLU A 512 3.46 -4.95 -18.86
C GLU A 512 4.30 -6.11 -18.32
N TRP A 513 5.32 -6.52 -19.06
CA TRP A 513 6.23 -7.58 -18.64
C TRP A 513 7.30 -6.99 -17.73
N THR A 514 7.11 -7.15 -16.42
CA THR A 514 8.06 -6.66 -15.43
C THR A 514 8.19 -7.65 -14.30
N MET A 515 9.44 -7.91 -13.91
CA MET A 515 9.79 -8.67 -12.72
C MET A 515 10.74 -7.81 -11.89
N ARG A 516 11.34 -8.36 -10.85
CA ARG A 516 12.42 -7.68 -10.13
C ARG A 516 13.57 -8.62 -9.83
N SER A 517 14.75 -8.03 -9.80
CA SER A 517 15.95 -8.63 -9.25
C SER A 517 16.19 -8.22 -7.78
N PRO A 518 17.09 -8.91 -7.06
CA PRO A 518 17.46 -8.57 -5.70
C PRO A 518 17.97 -7.12 -5.59
N ASN A 519 17.63 -6.45 -4.47
CA ASN A 519 18.14 -5.11 -4.19
C ASN A 519 19.09 -5.17 -2.99
N ASP A 520 20.36 -5.41 -3.32
CA ASP A 520 21.47 -5.61 -2.40
C ASP A 520 22.71 -4.80 -2.85
N SER A 521 23.75 -4.81 -2.03
CA SER A 521 25.06 -4.24 -2.39
C SER A 521 26.17 -5.29 -2.42
N TYR A 522 25.82 -6.57 -2.56
CA TYR A 522 26.81 -7.65 -2.59
C TYR A 522 27.69 -7.54 -3.81
N ILE A 523 29.01 -7.60 -3.61
CA ILE A 523 29.99 -7.70 -4.68
C ILE A 523 30.42 -9.15 -4.91
N PHE A 524 30.43 -9.55 -6.18
CA PHE A 524 31.01 -10.80 -6.67
C PHE A 524 31.75 -10.48 -7.97
N GLN A 525 32.82 -11.21 -8.28
CA GLN A 525 33.65 -10.93 -9.46
C GLN A 525 32.84 -10.95 -10.77
N HIS A 526 31.92 -11.92 -10.88
CA HIS A 526 30.96 -12.00 -11.97
C HIS A 526 29.55 -12.11 -11.37
N LYS A 527 28.64 -11.22 -11.76
CA LYS A 527 27.29 -11.13 -11.18
C LYS A 527 26.25 -10.88 -12.25
N ARG A 528 25.24 -11.75 -12.33
CA ARG A 528 24.13 -11.61 -13.27
C ARG A 528 22.80 -11.73 -12.57
N TYR A 529 21.88 -10.84 -12.91
CA TYR A 529 20.46 -10.97 -12.64
C TYR A 529 19.69 -11.04 -13.95
N SER A 530 18.93 -12.12 -14.14
CA SER A 530 18.06 -12.26 -15.30
C SER A 530 16.66 -12.73 -14.90
N TRP A 531 15.69 -12.55 -15.79
CA TRP A 531 14.32 -12.95 -15.54
C TRP A 531 13.56 -13.30 -16.81
N ASP A 532 12.54 -14.13 -16.62
CA ASP A 532 11.63 -14.67 -17.64
C ASP A 532 10.18 -14.46 -17.19
N ALA A 533 9.46 -13.54 -17.84
CA ALA A 533 8.06 -13.24 -17.55
C ALA A 533 7.14 -14.13 -18.39
N LEU A 534 6.21 -14.81 -17.72
CA LEU A 534 5.17 -15.63 -18.34
C LEU A 534 3.95 -14.79 -18.68
N ALA A 535 3.23 -15.20 -19.73
CA ALA A 535 1.90 -14.66 -20.02
C ALA A 535 0.92 -14.95 -18.87
N PRO A 536 -0.08 -14.07 -18.63
CA PRO A 536 -1.12 -14.35 -17.65
C PRO A 536 -1.85 -15.65 -18.03
N LEU A 537 -2.27 -16.43 -17.03
CA LEU A 537 -3.05 -17.65 -17.25
C LEU A 537 -4.31 -17.39 -18.09
N ARG A 538 -4.88 -16.18 -17.97
CA ARG A 538 -5.92 -15.62 -18.84
C ARG A 538 -5.85 -14.10 -18.89
N ARG A 539 -6.10 -13.51 -20.05
CA ARG A 539 -6.05 -12.06 -20.28
C ARG A 539 -7.30 -11.28 -19.89
N GLN A 540 -8.45 -11.95 -19.82
CA GLN A 540 -9.75 -11.30 -19.55
C GLN A 540 -10.49 -12.06 -18.45
N ALA A 541 -11.08 -11.30 -17.52
CA ALA A 541 -11.93 -11.83 -16.44
C ALA A 541 -11.28 -13.01 -15.69
N SER A 542 -10.00 -12.85 -15.35
CA SER A 542 -9.23 -13.85 -14.61
C SER A 542 -9.27 -13.58 -13.10
N PRO A 543 -9.71 -14.53 -12.27
CA PRO A 543 -9.57 -14.43 -10.80
C PRO A 543 -8.11 -14.59 -10.31
N LEU A 544 -7.17 -14.91 -11.22
CA LEU A 544 -5.73 -14.99 -10.96
C LEU A 544 -4.92 -13.86 -11.63
N ARG A 545 -5.60 -12.80 -12.10
CA ARG A 545 -4.91 -11.58 -12.61
C ARG A 545 -3.93 -11.06 -11.57
N THR A 546 -2.68 -10.79 -11.96
CA THR A 546 -1.68 -10.33 -10.99
C THR A 546 -1.68 -8.81 -10.86
N SER A 547 -1.37 -8.34 -9.66
CA SER A 547 -1.13 -6.91 -9.41
C SER A 547 -0.13 -6.71 -8.27
N HIS A 548 0.13 -5.46 -7.92
CA HIS A 548 0.93 -5.13 -6.75
C HIS A 548 0.38 -5.79 -5.47
N PHE A 549 1.10 -6.78 -4.97
CA PHE A 549 1.02 -7.27 -3.59
C PHE A 549 2.08 -6.54 -2.75
N ARG A 550 1.83 -6.28 -1.46
CA ARG A 550 2.65 -5.37 -0.63
C ARG A 550 4.13 -5.69 -0.77
N ASP A 551 4.89 -4.67 -1.15
CA ASP A 551 6.22 -4.78 -1.76
C ASP A 551 6.23 -5.71 -2.98
N PRO A 552 5.80 -5.22 -4.15
CA PRO A 552 5.64 -6.06 -5.33
C PRO A 552 6.95 -6.74 -5.69
N TYR A 553 6.94 -8.06 -5.86
CA TYR A 553 8.12 -8.88 -6.11
C TYR A 553 9.16 -8.87 -4.98
N GLY A 554 8.84 -8.33 -3.81
CA GLY A 554 9.76 -8.15 -2.72
C GLY A 554 10.09 -9.44 -2.00
N ALA A 555 9.05 -10.11 -1.51
CA ALA A 555 9.18 -11.26 -0.62
C ALA A 555 9.75 -12.48 -1.36
N GLU A 556 9.23 -12.78 -2.55
CA GLU A 556 9.64 -13.90 -3.40
C GLU A 556 11.10 -13.80 -3.85
N VAL A 557 11.53 -12.61 -4.29
CA VAL A 557 12.91 -12.37 -4.74
C VAL A 557 13.90 -12.55 -3.60
N HIS A 558 13.60 -11.96 -2.45
CA HIS A 558 14.54 -11.96 -1.33
C HIS A 558 14.50 -13.27 -0.54
N TYR A 559 13.36 -13.98 -0.51
CA TYR A 559 13.29 -15.35 -0.02
C TYR A 559 14.35 -16.22 -0.71
N ALA A 560 14.39 -16.21 -2.04
CA ALA A 560 15.38 -16.99 -2.78
C ALA A 560 16.80 -16.42 -2.63
N ALA A 561 16.98 -15.12 -2.89
CA ALA A 561 18.31 -14.51 -2.91
C ALA A 561 19.02 -14.60 -1.55
N GLU A 562 18.38 -14.16 -0.46
CA GLU A 562 19.00 -14.15 0.87
C GLU A 562 19.09 -15.53 1.52
N SER A 563 18.21 -16.48 1.15
CA SER A 563 18.40 -17.89 1.54
C SER A 563 19.61 -18.48 0.82
N PHE A 564 19.82 -18.13 -0.45
CA PHE A 564 20.98 -18.61 -1.20
C PHE A 564 22.30 -17.98 -0.75
N ILE A 565 22.30 -16.71 -0.32
CA ILE A 565 23.44 -16.09 0.37
C ILE A 565 23.83 -16.91 1.61
N ASP A 566 22.85 -17.35 2.39
CA ASP A 566 23.06 -18.18 3.57
C ASP A 566 23.61 -19.57 3.21
N GLU A 567 23.09 -20.21 2.17
CA GLU A 567 23.64 -21.47 1.64
C GLU A 567 25.10 -21.32 1.18
N MET A 568 25.45 -20.22 0.49
CA MET A 568 26.84 -19.94 0.10
C MET A 568 27.75 -19.74 1.33
N ALA A 569 27.26 -19.06 2.38
CA ALA A 569 28.01 -18.88 3.61
C ALA A 569 28.39 -20.23 4.23
N PHE A 570 27.42 -21.13 4.40
CA PHE A 570 27.69 -22.47 4.93
C PHE A 570 28.54 -23.33 4.00
N ALA A 571 28.32 -23.26 2.68
CA ALA A 571 29.11 -24.02 1.71
C ALA A 571 30.59 -23.60 1.67
N THR A 572 30.89 -22.36 2.06
CA THR A 572 32.24 -21.79 2.19
C THR A 572 32.77 -21.83 3.63
N GLY A 573 32.06 -22.49 4.56
CA GLY A 573 32.46 -22.60 5.96
C GLY A 573 32.53 -21.26 6.69
N THR A 574 31.77 -20.25 6.25
CA THR A 574 31.75 -18.90 6.81
C THR A 574 30.45 -18.65 7.56
N ASP A 575 30.51 -17.89 8.67
CA ASP A 575 29.30 -17.48 9.37
C ASP A 575 28.38 -16.61 8.49
N PRO A 576 27.05 -16.81 8.50
CA PRO A 576 26.14 -16.07 7.64
C PRO A 576 26.17 -14.55 7.77
N LEU A 577 26.42 -14.00 8.96
CA LEU A 577 26.56 -12.56 9.15
C LEU A 577 27.93 -12.10 8.63
N ALA A 578 29.00 -12.83 8.97
CA ALA A 578 30.34 -12.52 8.50
C ALA A 578 30.45 -12.55 6.96
N PHE A 579 29.79 -13.53 6.32
CA PHE A 579 29.71 -13.64 4.87
C PHE A 579 29.05 -12.40 4.27
N ARG A 580 27.91 -11.96 4.81
CA ARG A 580 27.23 -10.75 4.34
C ARG A 580 28.10 -9.51 4.51
N LEU A 581 28.67 -9.32 5.70
CA LEU A 581 29.54 -8.17 6.00
C LEU A 581 30.78 -8.09 5.12
N ARG A 582 31.28 -9.22 4.62
CA ARG A 582 32.41 -9.27 3.67
C ARG A 582 32.04 -8.76 2.28
N HIS A 583 30.79 -8.97 1.85
CA HIS A 583 30.37 -8.72 0.48
C HIS A 583 29.54 -7.45 0.30
N VAL A 584 28.98 -6.86 1.36
CA VAL A 584 28.29 -5.55 1.24
C VAL A 584 29.29 -4.40 1.09
N THR A 585 28.96 -3.41 0.26
CA THR A 585 29.84 -2.27 -0.02
C THR A 585 29.41 -0.96 0.63
N ASP A 586 28.11 -0.77 0.86
CA ASP A 586 27.61 0.46 1.49
C ASP A 586 27.65 0.36 3.02
N PRO A 587 28.24 1.34 3.72
CA PRO A 587 28.27 1.37 5.19
C PRO A 587 26.90 1.25 5.87
N ARG A 588 25.82 1.69 5.22
CA ARG A 588 24.45 1.59 5.76
C ARG A 588 23.97 0.14 5.85
N ASP A 589 24.35 -0.70 4.88
CA ASP A 589 24.01 -2.13 4.88
C ASP A 589 24.71 -2.84 6.03
N ALA A 590 26.01 -2.59 6.19
CA ALA A 590 26.77 -3.10 7.33
C ALA A 590 26.22 -2.59 8.67
N ALA A 591 25.75 -1.34 8.74
CA ALA A 591 25.21 -0.75 9.95
C ALA A 591 23.93 -1.45 10.41
N VAL A 592 22.98 -1.71 9.50
CA VAL A 592 21.73 -2.42 9.86
C VAL A 592 21.97 -3.89 10.20
N LEU A 593 22.86 -4.58 9.49
CA LEU A 593 23.27 -5.95 9.79
C LEU A 593 23.85 -6.05 11.20
N LYS A 594 24.80 -5.17 11.54
CA LYS A 594 25.41 -5.10 12.87
C LYS A 594 24.40 -4.70 13.95
N ALA A 595 23.46 -3.82 13.65
CA ALA A 595 22.42 -3.42 14.60
C ALA A 595 21.48 -4.59 14.95
N ALA A 596 20.96 -5.28 13.94
CA ALA A 596 20.10 -6.46 14.12
C ALA A 596 20.84 -7.58 14.88
N ALA A 597 22.05 -7.93 14.44
CA ALA A 597 22.85 -8.98 15.05
C ALA A 597 23.21 -8.71 16.52
N ARG A 598 23.63 -7.47 16.86
CA ARG A 598 23.92 -7.10 18.26
C ARG A 598 22.65 -7.15 19.13
N SER A 599 21.53 -6.66 18.61
CA SER A 599 20.24 -6.69 19.32
C SER A 599 19.78 -8.12 19.62
N ALA A 600 20.06 -9.05 18.70
CA ALA A 600 19.77 -10.47 18.81
C ALA A 600 20.81 -11.30 19.58
N ALA A 601 21.90 -10.69 20.04
CA ALA A 601 23.06 -11.40 20.59
C ALA A 601 23.57 -12.53 19.67
N TRP A 602 23.78 -12.23 18.38
CA TRP A 602 24.14 -13.21 17.35
C TRP A 602 25.38 -14.04 17.73
N GLU A 603 25.24 -15.35 17.65
CA GLU A 603 26.31 -16.32 17.86
C GLU A 603 26.94 -16.73 16.52
N THR A 604 28.25 -16.55 16.39
CA THR A 604 29.00 -16.98 15.20
C THR A 604 28.93 -18.50 15.01
N ARG A 605 28.61 -18.96 13.81
CA ARG A 605 28.60 -20.39 13.48
C ARG A 605 28.81 -20.67 11.99
N THR A 606 29.47 -21.78 11.69
CA THR A 606 29.81 -22.22 10.31
C THR A 606 29.05 -23.47 9.88
N ALA A 607 28.13 -23.96 10.72
CA ALA A 607 27.21 -25.07 10.46
C ALA A 607 25.88 -24.82 11.19
N PRO A 608 24.75 -25.39 10.73
CA PRO A 608 23.48 -25.30 11.44
C PRO A 608 23.58 -25.96 12.83
N ARG A 609 22.94 -25.37 13.84
CA ARG A 609 23.00 -25.88 15.22
C ARG A 609 22.39 -27.27 15.38
N LYS A 610 21.33 -27.59 14.63
CA LYS A 610 20.57 -28.86 14.77
C LYS A 610 20.14 -29.16 16.21
N LYS A 611 19.88 -28.11 17.01
CA LYS A 611 19.66 -28.25 18.45
C LYS A 611 18.23 -28.72 18.71
N ARG A 612 18.07 -30.04 18.88
CA ARG A 612 16.81 -30.66 19.30
C ARG A 612 16.63 -30.49 20.81
N GLY A 613 15.69 -29.65 21.21
CA GLY A 613 15.23 -29.53 22.60
C GLY A 613 14.30 -30.67 23.02
N ALA A 614 13.78 -30.56 24.24
CA ALA A 614 12.78 -31.49 24.77
C ALA A 614 11.53 -31.55 23.85
N ASN A 615 10.86 -32.70 23.84
CA ASN A 615 9.60 -32.92 23.11
C ASN A 615 9.67 -32.72 21.58
N GLY A 616 10.86 -32.77 20.99
CA GLY A 616 11.02 -32.65 19.54
C GLY A 616 10.92 -31.23 18.99
N ILE A 617 11.17 -30.22 19.83
CA ILE A 617 11.22 -28.82 19.41
C ILE A 617 12.67 -28.45 19.04
N TYR A 618 12.88 -27.95 17.83
CA TYR A 618 14.15 -27.36 17.40
C TYR A 618 14.09 -25.84 17.52
N VAL A 619 15.22 -25.22 17.86
CA VAL A 619 15.34 -23.75 17.92
C VAL A 619 16.50 -23.30 17.04
N GLY A 620 16.27 -22.29 16.21
CA GLY A 620 17.29 -21.74 15.32
C GLY A 620 17.11 -20.26 15.10
N THR A 621 18.19 -19.61 14.64
CA THR A 621 18.19 -18.19 14.30
C THR A 621 18.71 -17.99 12.89
N GLY A 622 18.15 -17.03 12.17
CA GLY A 622 18.51 -16.73 10.77
C GLY A 622 18.55 -15.23 10.55
N ILE A 623 19.41 -14.78 9.64
CA ILE A 623 19.59 -13.37 9.32
C ILE A 623 19.40 -13.14 7.82
N ALA A 624 18.81 -12.00 7.48
CA ALA A 624 18.73 -11.49 6.11
C ALA A 624 18.73 -9.94 6.09
N TYR A 625 19.12 -9.34 4.97
CA TYR A 625 18.96 -7.90 4.75
C TYR A 625 18.45 -7.58 3.34
N ALA A 626 17.88 -6.38 3.18
CA ALA A 626 17.48 -5.85 1.87
C ALA A 626 17.39 -4.33 1.87
N ARG A 627 17.43 -3.76 0.66
CA ARG A 627 17.17 -2.34 0.39
C ARG A 627 15.80 -2.14 -0.25
N ARG A 628 15.17 -0.98 -0.01
CA ARG A 628 13.94 -0.56 -0.72
C ARG A 628 13.75 0.96 -0.63
N ASN A 629 13.71 1.64 -1.78
CA ASN A 629 13.44 3.09 -1.87
C ASN A 629 14.31 3.94 -0.92
N GLY A 630 15.59 3.60 -0.82
CA GLY A 630 16.54 4.30 0.04
C GLY A 630 16.46 3.95 1.52
N ALA A 631 15.49 3.15 1.96
CA ALA A 631 15.51 2.49 3.26
C ALA A 631 16.35 1.20 3.20
N VAL A 632 17.00 0.86 4.32
CA VAL A 632 17.85 -0.33 4.46
C VAL A 632 17.45 -1.03 5.74
N ASN A 633 17.24 -2.35 5.67
CA ASN A 633 16.81 -3.13 6.83
C ASN A 633 17.50 -4.49 6.89
N ALA A 634 17.78 -4.94 8.10
CA ALA A 634 18.18 -6.32 8.39
C ALA A 634 17.29 -6.90 9.48
N VAL A 635 16.96 -8.18 9.37
CA VAL A 635 16.19 -8.92 10.36
C VAL A 635 16.95 -10.16 10.78
N VAL A 636 17.05 -10.36 12.10
CA VAL A 636 17.33 -11.67 12.69
C VAL A 636 16.00 -12.24 13.17
N ALA A 637 15.64 -13.44 12.74
CA ALA A 637 14.48 -14.18 13.23
C ALA A 637 14.94 -15.35 14.11
N GLU A 638 14.21 -15.62 15.17
CA GLU A 638 14.29 -16.87 15.94
C GLU A 638 13.02 -17.69 15.72
N VAL A 639 13.19 -18.98 15.43
CA VAL A 639 12.06 -19.88 15.20
C VAL A 639 12.13 -21.10 16.11
N GLU A 640 10.95 -21.56 16.51
CA GLU A 640 10.74 -22.88 17.11
C GLU A 640 10.06 -23.79 16.08
N VAL A 641 10.60 -24.99 15.87
CA VAL A 641 10.07 -25.98 14.93
C VAL A 641 9.69 -27.24 15.71
N ASN A 642 8.41 -27.56 15.75
CA ASN A 642 7.93 -28.80 16.35
C ASN A 642 7.98 -29.93 15.32
N ALA A 643 8.90 -30.88 15.49
CA ALA A 643 9.09 -31.97 14.54
C ALA A 643 7.89 -32.93 14.45
N ASN A 644 7.14 -33.07 15.54
CA ASN A 644 6.02 -34.00 15.63
C ASN A 644 4.77 -33.44 14.91
N THR A 645 4.58 -32.12 14.97
CA THR A 645 3.43 -31.45 14.37
C THR A 645 3.73 -30.73 13.06
N GLY A 646 5.01 -30.47 12.76
CA GLY A 646 5.43 -29.63 11.63
C GLY A 646 5.23 -28.13 11.86
N ARG A 647 4.67 -27.72 13.02
CA ARG A 647 4.42 -26.30 13.31
C ARG A 647 5.74 -25.53 13.43
N VAL A 648 5.82 -24.42 12.71
CA VAL A 648 6.87 -23.42 12.84
C VAL A 648 6.28 -22.19 13.53
N TRP A 649 6.91 -21.72 14.60
CA TRP A 649 6.54 -20.49 15.26
C TRP A 649 7.71 -19.52 15.22
N VAL A 650 7.48 -18.32 14.67
CA VAL A 650 8.49 -17.25 14.72
C VAL A 650 8.33 -16.53 16.04
N ARG A 651 9.21 -16.86 16.98
CA ARG A 651 9.08 -16.42 18.36
C ARG A 651 9.53 -14.97 18.54
N ARG A 652 10.66 -14.61 17.95
CA ARG A 652 11.29 -13.28 18.12
C ARG A 652 11.89 -12.76 16.83
N MET A 653 11.85 -11.45 16.66
CA MET A 653 12.54 -10.75 15.58
C MET A 653 13.31 -9.53 16.08
N TRP A 654 14.54 -9.34 15.60
CA TRP A 654 15.35 -8.17 15.86
C TRP A 654 15.66 -7.44 14.56
N VAL A 655 15.38 -6.14 14.51
CA VAL A 655 15.42 -5.34 13.29
C VAL A 655 16.49 -4.26 13.42
N GLY A 656 17.40 -4.18 12.45
CA GLY A 656 18.19 -2.98 12.20
C GLY A 656 17.49 -2.16 11.12
N ALA A 657 17.13 -0.91 11.41
CA ALA A 657 16.23 -0.11 10.59
C ALA A 657 16.81 1.28 10.28
N ASP A 658 17.16 1.52 9.02
CA ASP A 658 17.62 2.83 8.51
C ASP A 658 16.60 3.38 7.50
N TYR A 659 15.89 4.44 7.92
CA TYR A 659 14.82 5.11 7.16
C TYR A 659 15.11 6.59 6.90
N GLY A 660 16.38 7.02 6.96
CA GLY A 660 16.71 8.44 6.87
C GLY A 660 16.19 9.22 8.09
N LEU A 661 15.57 10.38 7.85
CA LEU A 661 14.89 11.16 8.89
C LEU A 661 13.67 10.41 9.41
N ILE A 662 13.65 10.13 10.71
CA ILE A 662 12.49 9.55 11.39
C ILE A 662 11.55 10.67 11.83
N VAL A 663 10.37 10.75 11.21
CA VAL A 663 9.38 11.78 11.53
C VAL A 663 8.59 11.46 12.80
N ASN A 664 8.10 10.23 12.90
CA ASN A 664 7.39 9.73 14.07
C ASN A 664 7.86 8.29 14.35
N PRO A 665 8.69 8.07 15.38
CA PRO A 665 9.25 6.75 15.66
C PRO A 665 8.18 5.73 16.03
N PHE A 666 7.13 6.12 16.77
CA PHE A 666 6.05 5.21 17.14
C PHE A 666 5.29 4.68 15.91
N THR A 667 4.93 5.55 14.96
CA THR A 667 4.28 5.15 13.72
C THR A 667 5.21 4.30 12.83
N LEU A 668 6.50 4.61 12.81
CA LEU A 668 7.49 3.80 12.09
C LEU A 668 7.57 2.38 12.66
N ASP A 669 7.64 2.24 13.99
CA ASP A 669 7.65 0.94 14.67
C ASP A 669 6.42 0.10 14.28
N ARG A 670 5.22 0.68 14.38
CA ARG A 670 3.97 -0.01 14.01
C ARG A 670 3.93 -0.42 12.54
N THR A 671 4.55 0.37 11.66
CA THR A 671 4.63 0.04 10.24
C THR A 671 5.58 -1.13 9.99
N ILE A 672 6.74 -1.15 10.68
CA ILE A 672 7.70 -2.25 10.62
C ILE A 672 7.09 -3.54 11.19
N GLU A 673 6.44 -3.47 12.36
CA GLU A 673 5.72 -4.60 12.97
C GLU A 673 4.69 -5.18 11.98
N GLY A 674 3.85 -4.33 11.38
CA GLY A 674 2.84 -4.77 10.41
C GLY A 674 3.43 -5.42 9.16
N ASN A 675 4.57 -4.94 8.65
CA ASN A 675 5.27 -5.57 7.53
C ASN A 675 5.77 -6.99 7.90
N LEU A 676 6.34 -7.14 9.10
CA LEU A 676 6.92 -8.40 9.57
C LEU A 676 5.84 -9.46 9.84
N LEU A 677 4.71 -9.06 10.44
CA LEU A 677 3.57 -9.96 10.65
C LEU A 677 3.01 -10.48 9.33
N GLN A 678 2.79 -9.58 8.35
CA GLN A 678 2.30 -9.99 7.02
C GLN A 678 3.29 -10.90 6.30
N ALA A 679 4.58 -10.59 6.35
CA ALA A 679 5.59 -11.42 5.71
C ALA A 679 5.76 -12.78 6.40
N THR A 680 5.61 -12.84 7.73
CA THR A 680 5.59 -14.09 8.49
C THR A 680 4.39 -14.96 8.07
N SER A 681 3.21 -14.35 8.01
CA SER A 681 1.99 -15.00 7.52
C SER A 681 2.18 -15.61 6.13
N ARG A 682 2.74 -14.82 5.19
CA ARG A 682 3.06 -15.25 3.83
C ARG A 682 4.07 -16.40 3.74
N THR A 683 4.99 -16.46 4.70
CA THR A 683 6.04 -17.47 4.72
C THR A 683 5.55 -18.79 5.31
N LEU A 684 4.58 -18.74 6.22
CA LEU A 684 4.16 -19.91 7.00
C LEU A 684 2.79 -20.49 6.60
N PHE A 685 1.86 -19.68 6.08
CA PHE A 685 0.45 -20.07 5.92
C PHE A 685 -0.10 -19.85 4.50
N GLU A 686 0.24 -18.72 3.88
CA GLU A 686 -0.56 -18.20 2.77
C GLU A 686 -0.21 -18.81 1.40
N GLU A 687 -1.21 -19.42 0.76
CA GLU A 687 -1.13 -19.93 -0.61
C GLU A 687 -2.54 -19.96 -1.22
N VAL A 688 -2.71 -19.34 -2.40
CA VAL A 688 -3.98 -19.37 -3.12
C VAL A 688 -4.09 -20.71 -3.84
N LYS A 689 -5.14 -21.47 -3.52
CA LYS A 689 -5.51 -22.69 -4.24
C LYS A 689 -6.49 -22.38 -5.36
N PHE A 690 -6.35 -23.09 -6.47
CA PHE A 690 -7.16 -22.98 -7.69
C PHE A 690 -7.12 -24.29 -8.48
N ASP A 691 -8.23 -24.59 -9.16
CA ASP A 691 -8.36 -25.72 -10.09
C ASP A 691 -8.32 -25.22 -11.54
N HIS A 692 -8.70 -26.04 -12.51
CA HIS A 692 -8.75 -25.63 -13.92
C HIS A 692 -9.85 -24.63 -14.25
N LYS A 693 -10.75 -24.29 -13.33
CA LYS A 693 -11.87 -23.36 -13.59
C LYS A 693 -11.73 -22.06 -12.83
N MET A 694 -11.41 -22.11 -11.54
CA MET A 694 -11.55 -21.01 -10.58
C MET A 694 -10.57 -21.12 -9.40
N VAL A 695 -10.44 -20.00 -8.66
CA VAL A 695 -9.84 -19.98 -7.33
C VAL A 695 -10.73 -20.73 -6.34
N GLN A 696 -10.11 -21.59 -5.52
CA GLN A 696 -10.75 -22.41 -4.48
C GLN A 696 -10.55 -21.82 -3.07
N SER A 697 -9.52 -20.97 -2.89
CA SER A 697 -9.30 -20.20 -1.67
C SER A 697 -10.20 -18.97 -1.66
N ASP A 698 -11.48 -19.12 -1.33
CA ASP A 698 -12.49 -18.06 -1.38
C ASP A 698 -12.92 -17.52 0.00
N ASP A 699 -12.37 -18.04 1.09
CA ASP A 699 -12.62 -17.54 2.44
C ASP A 699 -11.41 -17.74 3.37
N TRP A 700 -11.58 -17.38 4.64
CA TRP A 700 -10.52 -17.51 5.65
C TRP A 700 -10.23 -18.94 6.09
N LEU A 701 -11.17 -19.88 5.85
CA LEU A 701 -10.95 -21.29 6.17
C LEU A 701 -10.10 -21.96 5.10
N SER A 702 -10.32 -21.59 3.84
CA SER A 702 -9.59 -22.07 2.66
C SER A 702 -8.32 -21.25 2.32
N TYR A 703 -8.14 -20.10 2.99
CA TYR A 703 -6.94 -19.25 2.92
C TYR A 703 -6.50 -18.82 4.33
N PRO A 704 -5.80 -19.68 5.09
CA PRO A 704 -5.37 -19.34 6.43
C PRO A 704 -4.29 -18.25 6.42
N ILE A 705 -4.35 -17.38 7.43
CA ILE A 705 -3.34 -16.36 7.72
C ILE A 705 -2.84 -16.52 9.16
N LEU A 706 -1.75 -15.82 9.49
CA LEU A 706 -1.24 -15.72 10.85
C LEU A 706 -2.31 -15.20 11.81
N GLU A 707 -2.62 -15.98 12.84
CA GLU A 707 -3.51 -15.57 13.92
C GLU A 707 -2.75 -14.87 15.05
N ALA A 708 -3.49 -14.19 15.94
CA ALA A 708 -2.88 -13.49 17.09
C ALA A 708 -2.09 -14.44 18.00
N ALA A 709 -2.47 -15.71 18.10
CA ALA A 709 -1.78 -16.72 18.89
C ALA A 709 -0.45 -17.20 18.28
N ASP A 710 -0.25 -16.95 16.98
CA ASP A 710 0.97 -17.32 16.25
C ASP A 710 1.89 -16.11 15.99
N ALA A 711 1.46 -14.91 16.39
CA ALA A 711 2.30 -13.71 16.31
C ALA A 711 3.59 -13.88 17.13
N PRO A 712 4.70 -13.23 16.74
CA PRO A 712 5.92 -13.21 17.54
C PRO A 712 5.65 -12.66 18.94
N GLU A 713 6.29 -13.25 19.95
CA GLU A 713 6.27 -12.76 21.33
C GLU A 713 6.92 -11.36 21.42
N GLU A 714 7.94 -11.12 20.60
CA GLU A 714 8.71 -9.89 20.62
C GLU A 714 9.20 -9.50 19.21
N ILE A 715 9.02 -8.22 18.87
CA ILE A 715 9.69 -7.57 17.74
C ILE A 715 10.48 -6.39 18.32
N ARG A 716 11.81 -6.44 18.23
CA ARG A 716 12.70 -5.40 18.74
C ARG A 716 13.33 -4.61 17.60
N ILE A 717 13.00 -3.33 17.52
CA ILE A 717 13.45 -2.45 16.44
C ILE A 717 14.59 -1.54 16.94
N VAL A 718 15.68 -1.50 16.19
CA VAL A 718 16.83 -0.62 16.43
C VAL A 718 16.89 0.39 15.29
N HIS A 719 16.45 1.62 15.58
CA HIS A 719 16.52 2.73 14.65
C HIS A 719 17.94 3.26 14.45
N ILE A 720 18.32 3.46 13.20
CA ILE A 720 19.50 4.21 12.77
C ILE A 720 18.99 5.49 12.12
N ASN A 721 18.80 6.55 12.93
CA ASN A 721 18.27 7.83 12.46
C ASN A 721 19.34 8.59 11.66
N ARG A 722 18.98 9.05 10.46
CA ARG A 722 19.84 9.79 9.53
C ARG A 722 19.12 11.02 8.99
N PRO A 723 18.96 12.07 9.82
CA PRO A 723 18.20 13.25 9.44
C PRO A 723 18.74 13.93 8.16
N GLU A 724 20.04 13.80 7.88
CA GLU A 724 20.71 14.34 6.70
C GLU A 724 20.22 13.76 5.36
N LEU A 725 19.58 12.59 5.38
CA LEU A 725 19.10 11.93 4.17
C LEU A 725 17.65 12.30 3.82
N GLY A 726 16.95 13.03 4.69
CA GLY A 726 15.50 13.19 4.62
C GLY A 726 14.74 11.88 4.83
N PRO A 727 13.40 11.89 4.91
CA PRO A 727 12.64 10.69 5.24
C PRO A 727 12.63 9.67 4.09
N ARG A 728 12.65 8.38 4.43
CA ARG A 728 12.48 7.25 3.50
C ARG A 728 11.15 6.53 3.70
N GLY A 729 10.76 5.76 2.71
CA GLY A 729 9.47 5.06 2.73
C GLY A 729 9.46 3.83 3.64
N ALA A 730 8.50 3.75 4.57
CA ALA A 730 8.41 2.67 5.57
C ALA A 730 7.46 1.51 5.22
N GLY A 731 6.56 1.71 4.26
CA GLY A 731 5.40 0.83 4.05
C GLY A 731 5.70 -0.56 3.51
N GLU A 732 6.92 -0.86 3.10
CA GLU A 732 7.29 -2.08 2.35
C GLU A 732 8.63 -2.72 2.78
N PRO A 733 9.68 -1.98 3.19
CA PRO A 733 11.04 -2.54 3.20
C PRO A 733 11.27 -3.79 4.06
N THR A 734 10.65 -3.91 5.23
CA THR A 734 10.85 -5.08 6.11
C THR A 734 10.08 -6.32 5.66
N THR A 735 9.16 -6.21 4.69
CA THR A 735 8.49 -7.36 4.07
C THR A 735 9.47 -8.26 3.32
N ARG A 736 10.57 -7.70 2.78
CA ARG A 736 11.61 -8.43 2.01
C ARG A 736 12.38 -9.44 2.84
N VAL A 737 12.69 -9.09 4.09
CA VAL A 737 13.73 -9.75 4.87
C VAL A 737 13.19 -10.82 5.80
N ALA A 738 11.91 -10.76 6.15
CA ALA A 738 11.29 -11.76 7.02
C ALA A 738 11.30 -13.18 6.41
N PRO A 739 10.85 -13.41 5.15
CA PRO A 739 10.83 -14.77 4.59
C PRO A 739 12.20 -15.48 4.60
N PRO A 740 13.30 -14.88 4.09
CA PRO A 740 14.60 -15.53 4.15
C PRO A 740 15.16 -15.63 5.58
N ALA A 741 14.93 -14.65 6.47
CA ALA A 741 15.37 -14.77 7.86
C ALA A 741 14.71 -15.96 8.57
N ILE A 742 13.42 -16.19 8.34
CA ILE A 742 12.67 -17.33 8.86
C ILE A 742 13.18 -18.64 8.26
N ALA A 743 13.38 -18.70 6.94
CA ALA A 743 13.88 -19.91 6.26
C ALA A 743 15.30 -20.29 6.70
N ASN A 744 16.18 -19.29 6.87
CA ASN A 744 17.53 -19.46 7.40
C ASN A 744 17.51 -19.93 8.86
N ALA A 745 16.58 -19.40 9.67
CA ALA A 745 16.39 -19.85 11.05
C ALA A 745 15.89 -21.29 11.13
N PHE A 746 14.99 -21.69 10.22
CA PHE A 746 14.53 -23.07 10.10
C PHE A 746 15.68 -24.02 9.73
N PHE A 747 16.53 -23.64 8.78
CA PHE A 747 17.72 -24.41 8.43
C PHE A 747 18.69 -24.51 9.61
N ASP A 748 18.94 -23.42 10.31
CA ASP A 748 19.79 -23.42 11.49
C ASP A 748 19.25 -24.37 12.58
N ALA A 749 17.93 -24.37 12.77
CA ALA A 749 17.24 -25.22 13.74
C ALA A 749 17.34 -26.71 13.40
N THR A 750 17.13 -27.07 12.13
CA THR A 750 16.85 -28.46 11.71
C THR A 750 17.95 -29.08 10.85
N GLY A 751 18.75 -28.27 10.18
CA GLY A 751 19.67 -28.67 9.12
C GLY A 751 19.00 -28.90 7.76
N VAL A 752 17.69 -28.68 7.63
CA VAL A 752 16.92 -28.89 6.40
C VAL A 752 16.62 -27.56 5.72
N ARG A 753 16.82 -27.49 4.38
CA ARG A 753 16.51 -26.30 3.58
C ARG A 753 15.10 -26.40 3.02
N MET A 754 14.22 -25.52 3.51
CA MET A 754 12.92 -25.29 2.88
C MET A 754 13.12 -24.36 1.69
N ARG A 755 12.79 -24.84 0.49
CA ARG A 755 12.89 -24.05 -0.75
C ARG A 755 11.54 -23.74 -1.39
N ARG A 756 10.44 -24.15 -0.77
CA ARG A 756 9.08 -23.78 -1.16
C ARG A 756 8.34 -23.15 0.00
N VAL A 757 7.76 -21.97 -0.21
CA VAL A 757 6.78 -21.38 0.71
C VAL A 757 5.35 -21.77 0.31
N PRO A 758 4.38 -21.68 1.24
CA PRO A 758 4.55 -21.57 2.68
C PRO A 758 5.16 -22.83 3.33
N LEU A 759 5.81 -22.65 4.48
CA LEU A 759 6.34 -23.72 5.35
C LEU A 759 5.20 -24.34 6.17
N THR A 760 4.23 -24.95 5.49
CA THR A 760 3.08 -25.57 6.15
C THR A 760 3.50 -26.77 6.99
N PRO A 761 2.72 -27.13 8.03
CA PRO A 761 2.99 -28.32 8.84
C PRO A 761 3.25 -29.59 8.03
N GLU A 762 2.47 -29.82 6.96
CA GLU A 762 2.59 -30.98 6.09
C GLU A 762 3.92 -30.99 5.34
N ARG A 763 4.31 -29.84 4.76
CA ARG A 763 5.59 -29.71 4.04
C ARG A 763 6.78 -29.85 4.98
N VAL A 764 6.70 -29.27 6.18
CA VAL A 764 7.75 -29.38 7.19
C VAL A 764 7.93 -30.82 7.63
N LYS A 765 6.85 -31.55 7.91
CA LYS A 765 6.94 -32.98 8.26
C LYS A 765 7.58 -33.80 7.15
N ALA A 766 7.13 -33.62 5.91
CA ALA A 766 7.69 -34.33 4.76
C ALA A 766 9.19 -34.05 4.61
N ALA A 767 9.61 -32.79 4.78
CA ALA A 767 11.02 -32.40 4.69
C ALA A 767 11.88 -32.98 5.83
N LEU A 768 11.36 -33.04 7.06
CA LEU A 768 12.06 -33.60 8.22
C LEU A 768 12.12 -35.13 8.20
N GLN A 769 11.20 -35.81 7.51
CA GLN A 769 11.20 -37.27 7.36
C GLN A 769 12.12 -37.77 6.23
N ALA A 770 12.49 -36.89 5.31
CA ALA A 770 13.36 -37.21 4.17
C ALA A 770 14.85 -37.23 4.53
N ILE A 771 15.22 -36.87 5.76
CA ILE A 771 16.57 -36.92 6.34
C ILE A 771 16.68 -38.02 7.38
#